data_AF-A0AAV0X3Z8-F1
#
_entry.id   AF-A0AAV0X3Z8-F1
#
_cell.length_a   1.000
_cell.length_b   1.000
_cell.length_c   1.000
_cell.angle_alpha   90.00
_cell.angle_beta   90.00
_cell.angle_gamma   90.00
#
_symmetry.space_group_name_H-M   'P 1'
#
loop_
_entity.id
_entity.type
_entity.pdbx_description
1 polymer ?
#
loop_
_entity_poly.entity_id
_entity_poly.type
_entity_poly.pdbx_seq_one_letter_code
_entity_poly.pdbx_strand_id
1 'polypeptide(L)'
;MKRLDIRTFFSSSTKNISTNIETEPSEPTEPIENPENNDGNNSLCLNKSKNENSNPVIDLGSLESGPKQPILSYPLKKIGKQNRSFSSKYYEKYFWIEYSVHQDSLFCFVCRHFDNLNTSEDIFKKIGFNNWKKLSDKLEKHSNCKSHCSSIEKYTQYKQSKIHGNVHTQLSDQFKTDILNNQMYIQKIIDIILYLARQGLALRGHNEKQESSNKGNFLELCELFCKFDNNFNVKYHAYLSYTSHDIQNEILNIVSNSTIKVITNEIRKCGKYSLMCDEARSFKEEQLSLCVRYCNGFEICERFIKFIDCSQSRDAESLKNIIINELKQLEIADIPIVAQTYDGASVMSGAVGGLQTKIREKYPTAVYFHCAAHKLALVVTDTCKNIRSSVTFFNLLESLYIHFSQPFNHSTFILMQKKLGLKPLKLTQLSTTRWACRYKNCNNVKMNYESIINTLEEEINNNKNKYAIEAVGLLKGIKKAQFIFNLFVFHDILLTIDLLSQTLQKKNMTLGQATSAINGVISTLQDKRSDKSFKLLWDDITNFSKKFGICLNNEESSKKRKPVDNQRLNNSLVTSTIGSREDNLTGEKYWKANVYNTIIDNITNRMKTRFSDESQKLAKSIDNFFILDFDGSLEFIEYYSHNLKIKMDVLKAEMMIVNNYLNSQIKNWTIQDLLSTVTLELYPNLHNLLQVALSIPVSSASCERSFSAMRRIKNWLRTSMIQNRFSNLAIIHIENELVKTSIESKQILEEFVKCGSRRIQLTL
;
A
#
# COMPACT_ATOMS: atom_id res chain seq x y z
N MET A 1 -8.57 -23.50 -22.31
CA MET A 1 -9.34 -22.89 -23.41
C MET A 1 -10.74 -23.51 -23.44
N LYS A 2 -11.77 -22.79 -22.98
CA LYS A 2 -13.20 -22.93 -23.32
C LYS A 2 -13.93 -21.74 -22.68
N ARG A 3 -14.86 -21.12 -23.41
CA ARG A 3 -15.64 -19.95 -22.96
C ARG A 3 -16.71 -20.38 -21.95
N LEU A 4 -17.07 -19.49 -21.04
CA LEU A 4 -18.26 -19.58 -20.20
C LEU A 4 -19.00 -18.24 -20.36
N ASP A 5 -20.13 -18.27 -21.07
CA ASP A 5 -20.99 -17.11 -21.27
C ASP A 5 -21.73 -16.77 -19.97
N ILE A 6 -21.66 -15.51 -19.54
CA ILE A 6 -22.44 -14.98 -18.43
C ILE A 6 -23.50 -14.03 -19.01
N ARG A 7 -24.67 -14.60 -19.33
CA ARG A 7 -25.88 -13.86 -19.73
C ARG A 7 -27.13 -14.52 -19.14
N THR A 8 -27.32 -14.39 -17.83
CA THR A 8 -28.61 -14.65 -17.12
C THR A 8 -28.49 -14.33 -15.63
N PHE A 9 -28.44 -13.05 -15.24
CA PHE A 9 -28.70 -12.63 -13.83
C PHE A 9 -29.07 -11.14 -13.70
N PHE A 10 -29.94 -10.63 -14.57
CA PHE A 10 -30.57 -9.30 -14.42
C PHE A 10 -32.00 -9.29 -14.97
N SER A 11 -32.97 -9.66 -14.14
CA SER A 11 -34.36 -9.17 -14.22
C SER A 11 -35.16 -9.58 -12.97
N SER A 12 -36.17 -8.77 -12.64
CA SER A 12 -37.21 -8.91 -11.59
C SER A 12 -36.97 -8.29 -10.21
N SER A 13 -37.27 -6.98 -10.08
CA SER A 13 -37.97 -6.37 -8.94
C SER A 13 -38.22 -4.87 -9.13
N THR A 14 -38.99 -4.50 -10.16
CA THR A 14 -39.57 -3.16 -10.29
C THR A 14 -40.88 -3.07 -9.49
N LYS A 15 -40.93 -2.24 -8.44
CA LYS A 15 -42.19 -1.68 -7.91
C LYS A 15 -41.98 -0.23 -7.50
N ASN A 16 -42.92 0.62 -7.94
CA ASN A 16 -42.89 2.06 -7.77
C ASN A 16 -43.19 2.47 -6.32
N ILE A 17 -42.44 3.45 -5.80
CA ILE A 17 -43.00 4.47 -4.89
C ILE A 17 -42.47 5.83 -5.35
N SER A 18 -43.37 6.64 -5.90
CA SER A 18 -43.16 8.05 -6.21
C SER A 18 -43.23 8.87 -4.94
N THR A 19 -42.22 9.71 -4.69
CA THR A 19 -42.31 10.81 -3.70
C THR A 19 -41.79 12.09 -4.34
N ASN A 20 -42.63 13.13 -4.33
CA ASN A 20 -42.26 14.47 -4.76
C ASN A 20 -41.37 15.09 -3.69
N ILE A 21 -40.30 15.78 -4.12
CA ILE A 21 -39.66 16.81 -3.30
C ILE A 21 -39.51 18.02 -4.21
N GLU A 22 -40.30 19.04 -3.91
CA GLU A 22 -40.22 20.35 -4.54
C GLU A 22 -38.93 21.05 -4.07
N THR A 23 -38.27 21.75 -4.98
CA THR A 23 -37.09 22.57 -4.67
C THR A 23 -37.42 24.02 -5.03
N GLU A 24 -37.84 24.79 -4.02
CA GLU A 24 -37.96 26.24 -4.14
C GLU A 24 -36.57 26.89 -4.24
N PRO A 25 -36.38 27.92 -5.07
CA PRO A 25 -35.13 28.66 -5.15
C PRO A 25 -35.03 29.72 -4.05
N SER A 26 -33.98 29.65 -3.23
CA SER A 26 -33.70 30.63 -2.19
C SER A 26 -33.21 31.97 -2.76
N GLU A 27 -33.82 33.06 -2.32
CA GLU A 27 -33.42 34.44 -2.64
C GLU A 27 -32.04 34.81 -2.06
N PRO A 28 -31.22 35.63 -2.74
CA PRO A 28 -30.00 36.19 -2.18
C PRO A 28 -30.29 37.44 -1.34
N THR A 29 -29.85 37.44 -0.09
CA THR A 29 -30.03 38.54 0.88
C THR A 29 -29.13 39.75 0.61
N GLU A 30 -29.61 40.92 1.05
CA GLU A 30 -28.93 42.22 0.98
C GLU A 30 -27.67 42.27 1.87
N PRO A 31 -26.61 42.99 1.48
CA PRO A 31 -25.48 43.30 2.36
C PRO A 31 -25.74 44.56 3.19
N ILE A 32 -25.65 44.43 4.52
CA ILE A 32 -25.80 45.51 5.49
C ILE A 32 -24.50 46.32 5.65
N GLU A 33 -24.70 47.63 5.78
CA GLU A 33 -23.87 48.74 6.32
C GLU A 33 -22.43 48.51 6.80
N ASN A 34 -21.57 49.49 6.45
CA ASN A 34 -20.26 49.73 7.08
C ASN A 34 -20.41 50.12 8.57
N PRO A 35 -19.34 49.96 9.35
CA PRO A 35 -18.89 51.10 10.16
C PRO A 35 -17.41 51.46 9.98
N GLU A 36 -17.11 52.67 10.45
CA GLU A 36 -15.87 53.43 10.28
C GLU A 36 -14.65 52.85 11.04
N ASN A 37 -13.43 53.20 10.61
CA ASN A 37 -12.39 53.72 11.51
C ASN A 37 -11.13 54.28 10.78
N ASN A 38 -10.93 55.59 10.94
CA ASN A 38 -9.68 56.32 11.25
C ASN A 38 -8.31 55.95 10.62
N ASP A 39 -7.78 56.93 9.88
CA ASP A 39 -6.48 57.62 10.06
C ASP A 39 -5.21 56.85 10.51
N GLY A 40 -4.14 56.99 9.73
CA GLY A 40 -2.78 56.58 10.14
C GLY A 40 -1.69 56.84 9.11
N ASN A 41 -1.12 58.06 9.13
CA ASN A 41 0.05 58.49 8.33
C ASN A 41 1.18 57.45 8.18
N ASN A 42 1.79 57.34 6.99
CA ASN A 42 3.14 57.88 6.81
C ASN A 42 3.59 58.04 5.34
N SER A 43 4.46 59.02 5.12
CA SER A 43 4.91 59.53 3.83
C SER A 43 6.34 59.11 3.49
N LEU A 44 6.66 59.13 2.18
CA LEU A 44 7.94 59.56 1.59
C LEU A 44 7.74 59.55 0.05
N CYS A 45 7.61 60.72 -0.60
CA CYS A 45 8.69 61.41 -1.33
C CYS A 45 9.18 60.64 -2.59
N LEU A 46 9.41 61.22 -3.78
CA LEU A 46 9.41 62.61 -4.26
C LEU A 46 8.54 62.66 -5.57
N ASN A 47 8.16 63.79 -6.18
CA ASN A 47 8.47 65.21 -5.97
C ASN A 47 7.30 66.11 -6.46
N LYS A 48 7.40 67.43 -6.31
CA LYS A 48 6.59 68.44 -7.03
C LYS A 48 7.46 69.62 -7.48
N SER A 49 7.74 69.73 -8.77
CA SER A 49 8.10 71.03 -9.37
C SER A 49 6.82 71.84 -9.57
N LYS A 50 6.77 73.05 -9.00
CA LYS A 50 5.65 73.97 -9.20
C LYS A 50 5.55 74.38 -10.67
N ASN A 51 4.34 74.39 -11.20
CA ASN A 51 3.91 75.37 -12.19
C ASN A 51 2.42 75.58 -12.00
N GLU A 52 2.07 76.70 -11.37
CA GLU A 52 0.71 77.21 -11.37
C GLU A 52 0.40 77.69 -12.79
N ASN A 53 -0.62 77.12 -13.41
CA ASN A 53 -1.29 77.70 -14.56
C ASN A 53 -2.77 77.39 -14.42
N SER A 54 -3.59 78.44 -14.43
CA SER A 54 -5.04 78.35 -14.34
C SER A 54 -5.61 77.55 -15.51
N ASN A 55 -6.13 76.35 -15.24
CA ASN A 55 -6.84 75.58 -16.26
C ASN A 55 -8.12 76.33 -16.67
N PRO A 56 -8.38 76.53 -17.97
CA PRO A 56 -9.70 76.96 -18.42
C PRO A 56 -10.72 75.87 -18.12
N VAL A 57 -11.96 76.26 -17.80
CA VAL A 57 -13.06 75.30 -17.59
C VAL A 57 -13.37 74.61 -18.92
N ILE A 58 -12.91 73.36 -19.06
CA ILE A 58 -13.22 72.51 -20.21
C ILE A 58 -14.59 71.89 -19.95
N ASP A 59 -15.62 72.42 -20.59
CA ASP A 59 -17.00 71.92 -20.50
C ASP A 59 -17.30 70.76 -21.45
N LEU A 60 -16.28 70.05 -21.94
CA LEU A 60 -16.37 68.88 -22.82
C LEU A 60 -16.40 67.55 -22.04
N GLY A 61 -16.60 66.42 -22.73
CA GLY A 61 -16.71 65.09 -22.11
C GLY A 61 -15.38 64.47 -21.69
N SER A 62 -15.39 63.54 -20.73
CA SER A 62 -14.25 62.67 -20.39
C SER A 62 -14.38 61.27 -21.01
N LEU A 63 -13.31 60.48 -20.96
CA LEU A 63 -13.30 59.05 -21.32
C LEU A 63 -14.27 58.17 -20.49
N GLU A 64 -14.90 58.74 -19.46
CA GLU A 64 -15.87 58.10 -18.60
C GLU A 64 -17.29 58.65 -18.83
N SER A 65 -17.46 59.98 -18.98
CA SER A 65 -18.77 60.58 -19.25
C SER A 65 -19.25 60.40 -20.69
N GLY A 66 -18.35 60.15 -21.64
CA GLY A 66 -18.66 60.17 -23.07
C GLY A 66 -18.82 61.58 -23.64
N PRO A 67 -19.17 61.72 -24.94
CA PRO A 67 -19.31 63.00 -25.63
C PRO A 67 -20.42 63.86 -25.02
N LYS A 68 -20.12 65.12 -24.72
CA LYS A 68 -21.11 66.03 -24.14
C LYS A 68 -21.94 66.73 -25.22
N GLN A 69 -23.24 66.48 -25.22
CA GLN A 69 -24.18 66.94 -26.27
C GLN A 69 -25.34 67.74 -25.65
N PRO A 70 -25.07 68.94 -25.10
CA PRO A 70 -26.12 69.77 -24.49
C PRO A 70 -27.09 70.26 -25.57
N ILE A 71 -28.39 70.27 -25.26
CA ILE A 71 -29.46 70.83 -26.12
C ILE A 71 -29.82 72.21 -25.56
N LEU A 72 -29.53 73.27 -26.33
CA LEU A 72 -29.65 74.66 -25.91
C LEU A 72 -30.24 75.55 -27.01
N SER A 73 -30.67 76.75 -26.64
CA SER A 73 -30.86 77.85 -27.59
C SER A 73 -29.49 78.41 -28.00
N TYR A 74 -28.86 77.79 -29.00
CA TYR A 74 -27.48 78.09 -29.41
C TYR A 74 -27.28 79.55 -29.88
N PRO A 75 -26.12 80.18 -29.60
CA PRO A 75 -25.82 81.55 -30.00
C PRO A 75 -25.96 81.80 -31.51
N LEU A 76 -26.57 82.93 -31.87
CA LEU A 76 -26.69 83.38 -33.26
C LEU A 76 -25.47 84.19 -33.68
N LYS A 77 -24.68 83.65 -34.61
CA LYS A 77 -23.46 84.28 -35.16
C LYS A 77 -23.72 84.80 -36.56
N LYS A 78 -23.36 86.06 -36.83
CA LYS A 78 -23.50 86.68 -38.16
C LYS A 78 -22.42 86.15 -39.11
N ILE A 79 -22.79 85.27 -40.03
CA ILE A 79 -21.88 84.62 -40.99
C ILE A 79 -22.26 85.07 -42.41
N GLY A 80 -21.59 86.11 -42.89
CA GLY A 80 -21.94 86.80 -44.14
C GLY A 80 -23.20 87.67 -43.96
N LYS A 81 -24.22 87.45 -44.81
CA LYS A 81 -25.49 88.19 -44.77
C LYS A 81 -26.56 87.58 -43.85
N GLN A 82 -26.29 86.45 -43.19
CA GLN A 82 -27.27 85.71 -42.38
C GLN A 82 -26.74 85.42 -40.97
N ASN A 83 -27.63 85.45 -39.99
CA ASN A 83 -27.36 84.91 -38.66
C ASN A 83 -27.57 83.39 -38.68
N ARG A 84 -26.61 82.63 -38.13
CA ARG A 84 -26.62 81.16 -38.08
C ARG A 84 -26.14 80.71 -36.71
N SER A 85 -26.67 79.58 -36.24
CA SER A 85 -26.26 78.91 -35.01
C SER A 85 -26.02 77.42 -35.29
N PHE A 86 -25.47 76.70 -34.30
CA PHE A 86 -25.45 75.24 -34.31
C PHE A 86 -26.88 74.66 -34.17
N SER A 87 -27.06 73.38 -34.51
CA SER A 87 -28.34 72.66 -34.39
C SER A 87 -28.12 71.27 -33.80
N SER A 88 -28.89 70.92 -32.76
CA SER A 88 -28.80 69.62 -32.07
C SER A 88 -29.06 68.41 -32.98
N LYS A 89 -29.74 68.59 -34.13
CA LYS A 89 -29.99 67.51 -35.10
C LYS A 89 -28.70 66.87 -35.65
N TYR A 90 -27.55 67.54 -35.55
CA TYR A 90 -26.27 66.94 -35.93
C TYR A 90 -25.80 65.85 -34.94
N TYR A 91 -26.26 65.84 -33.69
CA TYR A 91 -25.92 64.79 -32.71
C TYR A 91 -26.46 63.42 -33.15
N GLU A 92 -27.68 63.37 -33.68
CA GLU A 92 -28.32 62.15 -34.20
C GLU A 92 -27.52 61.54 -35.37
N LYS A 93 -26.99 62.37 -36.26
CA LYS A 93 -26.21 61.93 -37.43
C LYS A 93 -24.73 61.60 -37.09
N TYR A 94 -24.16 62.25 -36.07
CA TYR A 94 -22.75 62.14 -35.72
C TYR A 94 -22.55 61.99 -34.20
N PHE A 95 -22.79 60.78 -33.68
CA PHE A 95 -22.71 60.47 -32.23
C PHE A 95 -21.40 60.83 -31.53
N TRP A 96 -20.32 61.08 -32.29
CA TRP A 96 -18.98 61.41 -31.81
C TRP A 96 -18.70 62.91 -31.66
N ILE A 97 -19.62 63.79 -32.08
CA ILE A 97 -19.46 65.24 -31.86
C ILE A 97 -19.82 65.62 -30.43
N GLU A 98 -19.13 66.62 -29.90
CA GLU A 98 -19.43 67.25 -28.60
C GLU A 98 -19.32 68.78 -28.76
N TYR A 99 -20.10 69.53 -27.99
CA TYR A 99 -20.21 70.99 -28.13
C TYR A 99 -19.80 71.71 -26.84
N SER A 100 -18.87 72.66 -26.95
CA SER A 100 -18.52 73.58 -25.86
C SER A 100 -19.47 74.77 -25.88
N VAL A 101 -20.21 74.93 -24.77
CA VAL A 101 -21.07 76.07 -24.50
C VAL A 101 -20.23 77.32 -24.23
N HIS A 102 -19.10 77.16 -23.53
CA HIS A 102 -18.18 78.28 -23.24
C HIS A 102 -17.50 78.84 -24.51
N GLN A 103 -17.22 78.01 -25.51
CA GLN A 103 -16.49 78.43 -26.72
C GLN A 103 -17.36 78.60 -27.97
N ASP A 104 -18.69 78.36 -27.89
CA ASP A 104 -19.62 78.27 -29.03
C ASP A 104 -19.01 77.47 -30.19
N SER A 105 -18.53 76.25 -29.92
CA SER A 105 -17.76 75.50 -30.90
C SER A 105 -17.87 73.98 -30.75
N LEU A 106 -17.73 73.27 -31.87
CA LEU A 106 -17.90 71.84 -31.99
C LEU A 106 -16.56 71.10 -32.07
N PHE A 107 -16.44 70.01 -31.33
CA PHE A 107 -15.28 69.13 -31.27
C PHE A 107 -15.66 67.68 -31.64
N CYS A 108 -14.67 66.86 -31.96
CA CYS A 108 -14.81 65.42 -32.09
C CYS A 108 -14.25 64.75 -30.83
N PHE A 109 -15.14 64.22 -29.99
CA PHE A 109 -14.78 63.53 -28.75
C PHE A 109 -13.78 62.39 -28.99
N VAL A 110 -13.98 61.65 -30.06
CA VAL A 110 -13.18 60.48 -30.40
C VAL A 110 -11.77 60.87 -30.85
N CYS A 111 -11.65 61.85 -31.74
CA CYS A 111 -10.34 62.33 -32.21
C CYS A 111 -9.58 63.11 -31.13
N ARG A 112 -10.28 63.72 -30.16
CA ARG A 112 -9.64 64.42 -29.03
C ARG A 112 -8.94 63.45 -28.05
N HIS A 113 -9.42 62.21 -27.94
CA HIS A 113 -8.88 61.23 -26.99
C HIS A 113 -8.01 60.11 -27.62
N PHE A 114 -8.24 59.75 -28.89
CA PHE A 114 -7.62 58.55 -29.50
C PHE A 114 -6.73 58.83 -30.73
N ASP A 115 -6.68 60.06 -31.24
CA ASP A 115 -5.84 60.40 -32.39
C ASP A 115 -4.42 60.79 -31.96
N ASN A 116 -3.43 59.99 -32.37
CA ASN A 116 -2.01 60.20 -32.02
C ASN A 116 -1.25 60.99 -33.09
N LEU A 117 -1.90 61.37 -34.20
CA LEU A 117 -1.26 62.13 -35.26
C LEU A 117 -1.25 63.62 -34.90
N ASN A 118 -0.05 64.13 -34.59
CA ASN A 118 0.27 65.56 -34.54
C ASN A 118 0.34 66.16 -35.96
N THR A 119 -0.71 65.95 -36.76
CA THR A 119 -0.94 66.78 -37.94
C THR A 119 -1.32 68.17 -37.47
N SER A 120 -0.54 69.16 -37.88
CA SER A 120 -0.85 70.58 -37.67
C SER A 120 -2.21 70.91 -38.31
N GLU A 121 -3.10 71.52 -37.52
CA GLU A 121 -4.47 71.93 -37.89
C GLU A 121 -5.51 70.81 -38.10
N ASP A 122 -5.98 70.20 -37.01
CA ASP A 122 -7.34 69.63 -36.98
C ASP A 122 -8.24 70.41 -36.00
N ILE A 123 -9.15 71.20 -36.59
CA ILE A 123 -10.01 72.16 -35.89
C ILE A 123 -10.86 71.46 -34.83
N PHE A 124 -11.32 70.24 -35.09
CA PHE A 124 -12.20 69.47 -34.21
C PHE A 124 -11.49 68.86 -32.98
N LYS A 125 -10.17 68.98 -32.84
CA LYS A 125 -9.42 68.44 -31.68
C LYS A 125 -9.08 69.49 -30.62
N LYS A 126 -8.60 70.66 -31.05
CA LYS A 126 -7.94 71.65 -30.16
C LYS A 126 -8.50 73.08 -30.23
N ILE A 127 -9.11 73.48 -31.35
CA ILE A 127 -9.52 74.88 -31.60
C ILE A 127 -11.04 75.06 -31.49
N GLY A 128 -11.80 74.03 -31.87
CA GLY A 128 -13.26 74.07 -31.95
C GLY A 128 -13.76 74.64 -33.27
N PHE A 129 -14.74 73.98 -33.89
CA PHE A 129 -15.32 74.42 -35.15
C PHE A 129 -16.60 75.24 -34.90
N ASN A 130 -16.62 76.51 -35.35
CA ASN A 130 -17.76 77.42 -35.17
C ASN A 130 -18.24 78.13 -36.46
N ASN A 131 -17.89 77.60 -37.64
CA ASN A 131 -18.35 78.14 -38.93
C ASN A 131 -19.57 77.37 -39.45
N TRP A 132 -20.73 77.70 -38.89
CA TRP A 132 -22.02 77.04 -39.17
C TRP A 132 -22.46 77.06 -40.65
N LYS A 133 -21.85 77.88 -41.52
CA LYS A 133 -22.11 77.87 -42.96
C LYS A 133 -21.52 76.64 -43.68
N LYS A 134 -20.38 76.11 -43.21
CA LYS A 134 -19.66 74.98 -43.83
C LYS A 134 -19.68 73.70 -42.98
N LEU A 135 -20.58 73.64 -41.99
CA LEU A 135 -20.59 72.57 -40.97
C LEU A 135 -20.77 71.17 -41.57
N SER A 136 -21.79 70.97 -42.41
CA SER A 136 -22.07 69.66 -43.03
C SER A 136 -20.86 69.14 -43.83
N ASP A 137 -20.37 69.93 -44.79
CA ASP A 137 -19.23 69.59 -45.64
C ASP A 137 -17.96 69.27 -44.85
N LYS A 138 -17.75 69.95 -43.70
CA LYS A 138 -16.57 69.74 -42.84
C LYS A 138 -16.73 68.52 -41.93
N LEU A 139 -17.93 68.23 -41.42
CA LEU A 139 -18.19 67.01 -40.67
C LEU A 139 -18.10 65.76 -41.55
N GLU A 140 -18.61 65.81 -42.77
CA GLU A 140 -18.52 64.70 -43.74
C GLU A 140 -17.08 64.47 -44.23
N LYS A 141 -16.30 65.53 -44.45
CA LYS A 141 -14.86 65.39 -44.73
C LYS A 141 -14.05 64.90 -43.52
N HIS A 142 -14.47 65.21 -42.30
CA HIS A 142 -13.84 64.70 -41.08
C HIS A 142 -14.20 63.22 -40.83
N SER A 143 -15.46 62.82 -40.99
CA SER A 143 -15.90 61.42 -40.80
C SER A 143 -15.18 60.45 -41.73
N ASN A 144 -14.86 60.92 -42.95
CA ASN A 144 -14.17 60.13 -43.97
C ASN A 144 -12.63 60.28 -43.92
N CYS A 145 -12.10 60.97 -42.91
CA CYS A 145 -10.66 61.13 -42.72
C CYS A 145 -10.04 59.90 -42.06
N LYS A 146 -8.91 59.40 -42.58
CA LYS A 146 -8.22 58.21 -42.05
C LYS A 146 -7.92 58.30 -40.55
N SER A 147 -7.59 59.49 -40.03
CA SER A 147 -7.28 59.65 -38.61
C SER A 147 -8.53 59.58 -37.73
N HIS A 148 -9.68 60.05 -38.23
CA HIS A 148 -10.98 59.87 -37.60
C HIS A 148 -11.40 58.40 -37.58
N CYS A 149 -11.29 57.69 -38.72
CA CYS A 149 -11.59 56.26 -38.78
C CYS A 149 -10.71 55.45 -37.82
N SER A 150 -9.38 55.67 -37.82
CA SER A 150 -8.49 55.00 -36.85
C SER A 150 -8.84 55.34 -35.39
N SER A 151 -9.33 56.54 -35.12
CA SER A 151 -9.77 56.93 -33.78
C SER A 151 -11.10 56.28 -33.39
N ILE A 152 -12.03 56.07 -34.33
CA ILE A 152 -13.29 55.34 -34.08
C ILE A 152 -13.02 53.88 -33.76
N GLU A 153 -12.07 53.24 -34.46
CA GLU A 153 -11.61 51.87 -34.19
C GLU A 153 -10.98 51.72 -32.81
N LYS A 154 -10.12 52.66 -32.39
CA LYS A 154 -9.56 52.67 -31.03
C LYS A 154 -10.62 52.88 -29.96
N TYR A 155 -11.62 53.74 -30.21
CA TYR A 155 -12.70 53.98 -29.26
C TYR A 155 -13.65 52.78 -29.12
N THR A 156 -13.94 52.06 -30.22
CA THR A 156 -14.72 50.82 -30.15
C THR A 156 -13.93 49.70 -29.45
N GLN A 157 -12.62 49.56 -29.71
CA GLN A 157 -11.74 48.65 -28.97
C GLN A 157 -11.71 48.97 -27.46
N TYR A 158 -11.56 50.25 -27.09
CA TYR A 158 -11.62 50.68 -25.69
C TYR A 158 -12.96 50.31 -25.03
N LYS A 159 -14.09 50.56 -25.71
CA LYS A 159 -15.42 50.15 -25.22
C LYS A 159 -15.55 48.63 -25.05
N GLN A 160 -15.06 47.84 -26.00
CA GLN A 160 -15.06 46.38 -25.89
C GLN A 160 -14.17 45.89 -24.73
N SER A 161 -13.01 46.52 -24.52
CA SER A 161 -12.08 46.16 -23.44
C SER A 161 -12.65 46.40 -22.03
N LYS A 162 -13.58 47.37 -21.87
CA LYS A 162 -14.31 47.57 -20.60
C LYS A 162 -15.37 46.49 -20.32
N ILE A 163 -15.84 45.76 -21.34
CA ILE A 163 -16.88 44.73 -21.21
C ILE A 163 -16.27 43.33 -21.06
N HIS A 164 -15.17 43.04 -21.77
CA HIS A 164 -14.58 41.69 -21.84
C HIS A 164 -13.13 41.61 -21.36
N GLY A 165 -12.57 42.69 -20.80
CA GLY A 165 -11.13 42.80 -20.51
C GLY A 165 -10.30 43.07 -21.78
N ASN A 166 -9.00 43.30 -21.60
CA ASN A 166 -8.07 43.45 -22.70
C ASN A 166 -7.75 42.07 -23.33
N VAL A 167 -7.36 42.02 -24.60
CA VAL A 167 -6.89 40.80 -25.27
C VAL A 167 -5.79 40.11 -24.46
N HIS A 168 -4.90 40.89 -23.83
CA HIS A 168 -3.85 40.35 -22.96
C HIS A 168 -4.39 39.66 -21.69
N THR A 169 -5.49 40.13 -21.09
CA THR A 169 -6.09 39.46 -19.92
C THR A 169 -6.82 38.18 -20.36
N GLN A 170 -7.55 38.24 -21.47
CA GLN A 170 -8.21 37.06 -22.06
C GLN A 170 -7.22 35.95 -22.41
N LEU A 171 -6.11 36.28 -23.08
CA LEU A 171 -5.04 35.32 -23.38
C LEU A 171 -4.40 34.76 -22.11
N SER A 172 -4.19 35.58 -21.07
CA SER A 172 -3.66 35.12 -19.79
C SER A 172 -4.62 34.16 -19.06
N ASP A 173 -5.93 34.37 -19.15
CA ASP A 173 -6.92 33.55 -18.46
C ASP A 173 -7.22 32.25 -19.22
N GLN A 174 -7.21 32.30 -20.56
CA GLN A 174 -7.23 31.09 -21.39
C GLN A 174 -5.98 30.23 -21.14
N PHE A 175 -4.80 30.83 -21.04
CA PHE A 175 -3.55 30.13 -20.73
C PHE A 175 -3.58 29.43 -19.35
N LYS A 176 -4.07 30.11 -18.31
CA LYS A 176 -4.33 29.49 -16.99
C LYS A 176 -5.28 28.29 -17.10
N THR A 177 -6.34 28.43 -17.88
CA THR A 177 -7.35 27.39 -18.09
C THR A 177 -6.77 26.17 -18.81
N ASP A 178 -5.92 26.39 -19.82
CA ASP A 178 -5.21 25.31 -20.52
C ASP A 178 -4.22 24.56 -19.61
N ILE A 179 -3.51 25.28 -18.72
CA ILE A 179 -2.64 24.66 -17.70
C ILE A 179 -3.46 23.78 -16.75
N LEU A 180 -4.59 24.28 -16.22
CA LEU A 180 -5.47 23.49 -15.35
C LEU A 180 -6.00 22.23 -16.06
N ASN A 181 -6.42 22.34 -17.32
CA ASN A 181 -6.85 21.20 -18.13
C ASN A 181 -5.72 20.18 -18.34
N ASN A 182 -4.48 20.64 -18.58
CA ASN A 182 -3.31 19.78 -18.71
C ASN A 182 -2.99 19.06 -17.38
N GLN A 183 -3.05 19.77 -16.25
CA GLN A 183 -2.84 19.20 -14.91
C GLN A 183 -3.88 18.13 -14.59
N MET A 184 -5.17 18.39 -14.83
CA MET A 184 -6.26 17.43 -14.63
C MET A 184 -6.13 16.18 -15.52
N TYR A 185 -5.63 16.33 -16.75
CA TYR A 185 -5.36 15.20 -17.64
C TYR A 185 -4.26 14.29 -17.09
N ILE A 186 -3.12 14.86 -16.69
CA ILE A 186 -2.02 14.08 -16.09
C ILE A 186 -2.41 13.47 -14.75
N GLN A 187 -3.19 14.17 -13.92
CA GLN A 187 -3.70 13.64 -12.66
C GLN A 187 -4.52 12.35 -12.88
N LYS A 188 -5.42 12.33 -13.88
CA LYS A 188 -6.18 11.11 -14.23
C LYS A 188 -5.29 9.97 -14.71
N ILE A 189 -4.23 10.26 -15.48
CA ILE A 189 -3.23 9.25 -15.87
C ILE A 189 -2.51 8.68 -14.64
N ILE A 190 -2.11 9.53 -13.69
CA ILE A 190 -1.52 9.13 -12.40
C ILE A 190 -2.50 8.24 -11.62
N ASP A 191 -3.77 8.64 -11.50
CA ASP A 191 -4.80 7.91 -10.76
C ASP A 191 -5.06 6.51 -11.35
N ILE A 192 -5.11 6.37 -12.68
CA ILE A 192 -5.24 5.06 -13.37
C ILE A 192 -4.00 4.19 -13.09
N ILE A 193 -2.79 4.75 -13.16
CA ILE A 193 -1.53 4.02 -12.87
C ILE A 193 -1.51 3.56 -11.41
N LEU A 194 -1.84 4.45 -10.47
CA LEU A 194 -1.92 4.16 -9.03
C LEU A 194 -2.95 3.06 -8.76
N TYR A 195 -4.15 3.13 -9.36
CA TYR A 195 -5.18 2.11 -9.21
C TYR A 195 -4.65 0.73 -9.64
N LEU A 196 -4.08 0.61 -10.84
CA LEU A 196 -3.55 -0.66 -11.34
C LEU A 196 -2.39 -1.18 -10.49
N ALA A 197 -1.45 -0.32 -10.09
CA ALA A 197 -0.30 -0.67 -9.27
C ALA A 197 -0.72 -1.15 -7.87
N ARG A 198 -1.60 -0.41 -7.19
CA ARG A 198 -2.13 -0.75 -5.86
C ARG A 198 -2.90 -2.06 -5.87
N GLN A 199 -3.60 -2.40 -6.95
CA GLN A 199 -4.26 -3.70 -7.13
C GLN A 199 -3.32 -4.84 -7.59
N GLY A 200 -2.06 -4.55 -7.95
CA GLY A 200 -1.09 -5.54 -8.46
C GLY A 200 -1.38 -6.01 -9.90
N LEU A 201 -2.26 -5.30 -10.61
CA LEU A 201 -2.70 -5.63 -11.96
C LEU A 201 -1.60 -5.34 -12.99
N ALA A 202 -1.65 -6.04 -14.12
CA ALA A 202 -0.75 -5.75 -15.24
C ALA A 202 -1.17 -4.43 -15.91
N LEU A 203 -0.28 -3.44 -16.02
CA LEU A 203 -0.58 -2.22 -16.76
C LEU A 203 -0.60 -2.48 -18.28
N ARG A 204 0.40 -3.23 -18.77
CA ARG A 204 0.66 -3.44 -20.20
C ARG A 204 -0.03 -4.68 -20.77
N GLY A 205 -0.40 -4.60 -22.05
CA GLY A 205 -0.94 -5.73 -22.82
C GLY A 205 0.17 -6.60 -23.44
N HIS A 206 -0.21 -7.71 -24.07
CA HIS A 206 0.70 -8.47 -24.94
C HIS A 206 0.94 -7.77 -26.28
N ASN A 207 -0.03 -6.97 -26.75
CA ASN A 207 0.04 -6.19 -27.98
C ASN A 207 -0.68 -4.85 -27.77
N GLU A 208 0.07 -3.75 -27.75
CA GLU A 208 -0.45 -2.39 -27.52
C GLU A 208 -0.70 -1.63 -28.84
N LYS A 209 -0.56 -2.29 -30.01
CA LYS A 209 -0.85 -1.70 -31.33
C LYS A 209 -2.33 -1.31 -31.45
N GLN A 210 -2.61 -0.30 -32.29
CA GLN A 210 -3.97 0.20 -32.54
C GLN A 210 -4.96 -0.89 -33.01
N GLU A 211 -4.48 -1.83 -33.82
CA GLU A 211 -5.23 -2.99 -34.35
C GLU A 211 -5.55 -4.06 -33.29
N SER A 212 -4.97 -3.97 -32.09
CA SER A 212 -5.18 -4.95 -31.03
C SER A 212 -6.59 -4.81 -30.43
N SER A 213 -7.31 -5.92 -30.32
CA SER A 213 -8.61 -5.99 -29.63
C SER A 213 -8.51 -5.91 -28.11
N ASN A 214 -7.30 -5.90 -27.55
CA ASN A 214 -7.02 -5.63 -26.15
C ASN A 214 -5.60 -5.05 -26.02
N LYS A 215 -5.51 -3.75 -25.75
CA LYS A 215 -4.26 -2.99 -25.63
C LYS A 215 -3.66 -3.06 -24.21
N GLY A 216 -4.26 -3.82 -23.29
CA GLY A 216 -3.84 -3.93 -21.89
C GLY A 216 -4.55 -2.96 -20.95
N ASN A 217 -4.62 -3.32 -19.67
CA ASN A 217 -5.53 -2.67 -18.71
C ASN A 217 -5.33 -1.15 -18.58
N PHE A 218 -4.12 -0.63 -18.73
CA PHE A 218 -3.87 0.81 -18.66
C PHE A 218 -4.50 1.57 -19.83
N LEU A 219 -4.28 1.12 -21.07
CA LEU A 219 -4.83 1.77 -22.26
C LEU A 219 -6.34 1.57 -22.36
N GLU A 220 -6.84 0.36 -22.05
CA GLU A 220 -8.29 0.09 -22.01
C GLU A 220 -9.01 0.91 -20.91
N LEU A 221 -8.36 1.20 -19.77
CA LEU A 221 -8.91 2.13 -18.79
C LEU A 221 -8.89 3.58 -19.28
N CYS A 222 -7.86 4.03 -19.99
CA CYS A 222 -7.87 5.37 -20.58
C CYS A 222 -9.02 5.52 -21.59
N GLU A 223 -9.21 4.55 -22.48
CA GLU A 223 -10.32 4.49 -23.44
C GLU A 223 -11.70 4.42 -22.73
N LEU A 224 -11.77 3.84 -21.52
CA LEU A 224 -12.96 3.88 -20.67
C LEU A 224 -13.20 5.29 -20.11
N PHE A 225 -12.17 5.98 -19.62
CA PHE A 225 -12.27 7.36 -19.14
C PHE A 225 -12.69 8.34 -20.25
N CYS A 226 -12.21 8.16 -21.48
CA CYS A 226 -12.63 8.95 -22.64
C CYS A 226 -14.15 8.94 -22.90
N LYS A 227 -14.86 7.88 -22.48
CA LYS A 227 -16.33 7.78 -22.64
C LYS A 227 -17.13 8.61 -21.63
N PHE A 228 -16.51 8.97 -20.50
CA PHE A 228 -17.17 9.71 -19.42
C PHE A 228 -16.63 11.15 -19.28
N ASP A 229 -15.46 11.45 -19.85
CA ASP A 229 -14.82 12.75 -19.74
C ASP A 229 -14.33 13.24 -21.10
N ASN A 230 -15.04 14.22 -21.66
CA ASN A 230 -14.71 14.79 -22.96
C ASN A 230 -13.39 15.60 -22.97
N ASN A 231 -13.02 16.22 -21.85
CA ASN A 231 -11.77 16.99 -21.77
C ASN A 231 -10.57 16.04 -21.74
N PHE A 232 -10.69 14.91 -21.05
CA PHE A 232 -9.71 13.82 -21.10
C PHE A 232 -9.64 13.22 -22.51
N ASN A 233 -10.77 12.93 -23.14
CA ASN A 233 -10.85 12.41 -24.51
C ASN A 233 -10.08 13.26 -25.53
N VAL A 234 -10.32 14.58 -25.53
CA VAL A 234 -9.65 15.54 -26.43
C VAL A 234 -8.13 15.57 -26.20
N LYS A 235 -7.66 15.54 -24.95
CA LYS A 235 -6.22 15.54 -24.63
C LYS A 235 -5.56 14.18 -24.86
N TYR A 236 -6.28 13.07 -24.69
CA TYR A 236 -5.78 11.70 -24.87
C TYR A 236 -5.49 11.38 -26.34
N HIS A 237 -6.35 11.81 -27.26
CA HIS A 237 -6.16 11.64 -28.71
C HIS A 237 -5.37 12.79 -29.37
N ALA A 238 -4.84 13.74 -28.59
CA ALA A 238 -3.93 14.77 -29.09
C ALA A 238 -2.55 14.19 -29.45
N TYR A 239 -1.75 14.97 -30.19
CA TYR A 239 -0.42 14.56 -30.67
C TYR A 239 0.58 14.17 -29.56
N LEU A 240 0.41 14.69 -28.34
CA LEU A 240 1.28 14.44 -27.18
C LEU A 240 0.61 13.51 -26.17
N SER A 241 0.69 12.19 -26.39
CA SER A 241 0.14 11.20 -25.47
C SER A 241 1.11 10.88 -24.30
N TYR A 242 0.57 10.87 -23.08
CA TYR A 242 1.31 10.60 -21.83
C TYR A 242 1.20 9.13 -21.40
N THR A 243 0.89 8.27 -22.34
CA THR A 243 0.57 6.86 -22.12
C THR A 243 1.80 5.93 -22.22
N SER A 244 2.94 6.48 -22.62
CA SER A 244 4.15 5.71 -22.91
C SER A 244 4.65 4.92 -21.70
N HIS A 245 5.35 3.83 -21.99
CA HIS A 245 5.88 2.94 -20.97
C HIS A 245 6.93 3.60 -20.05
N ASP A 246 7.56 4.69 -20.51
CA ASP A 246 8.55 5.45 -19.75
C ASP A 246 7.89 6.42 -18.79
N ILE A 247 6.84 7.13 -19.21
CA ILE A 247 6.01 7.96 -18.31
C ILE A 247 5.38 7.09 -17.21
N GLN A 248 4.89 5.89 -17.56
CA GLN A 248 4.44 4.92 -16.55
C GLN A 248 5.55 4.55 -15.55
N ASN A 249 6.78 4.33 -16.02
CA ASN A 249 7.91 3.99 -15.15
C ASN A 249 8.31 5.17 -14.25
N GLU A 250 8.33 6.39 -14.79
CA GLU A 250 8.64 7.62 -14.07
C GLU A 250 7.64 7.87 -12.94
N ILE A 251 6.32 7.81 -13.23
CA ILE A 251 5.27 7.96 -12.22
C ILE A 251 5.41 6.88 -11.13
N LEU A 252 5.60 5.61 -11.49
CA LEU A 252 5.82 4.53 -10.52
C LEU A 252 7.07 4.77 -9.65
N ASN A 253 8.13 5.36 -10.21
CA ASN A 253 9.36 5.71 -9.50
C ASN A 253 9.15 6.90 -8.54
N ILE A 254 8.40 7.93 -8.94
CA ILE A 254 8.05 9.06 -8.07
C ILE A 254 7.22 8.57 -6.87
N VAL A 255 6.20 7.75 -7.11
CA VAL A 255 5.32 7.24 -6.04
C VAL A 255 6.08 6.33 -5.08
N SER A 256 6.88 5.39 -5.59
CA SER A 256 7.67 4.49 -4.73
C SER A 256 8.72 5.25 -3.92
N ASN A 257 9.47 6.18 -4.52
CA ASN A 257 10.42 7.02 -3.80
C ASN A 257 9.73 7.90 -2.75
N SER A 258 8.56 8.48 -3.05
CA SER A 258 7.77 9.22 -2.05
C SER A 258 7.29 8.34 -0.90
N THR A 259 6.86 7.10 -1.18
CA THR A 259 6.50 6.12 -0.14
C THR A 259 7.70 5.82 0.78
N ILE A 260 8.87 5.62 0.19
CA ILE A 260 10.11 5.34 0.92
C ILE A 260 10.64 6.57 1.68
N LYS A 261 10.46 7.80 1.15
CA LYS A 261 10.74 9.05 1.87
C LYS A 261 9.90 9.14 3.16
N VAL A 262 8.61 8.78 3.12
CA VAL A 262 7.75 8.75 4.33
C VAL A 262 8.31 7.77 5.36
N ILE A 263 8.61 6.53 4.96
CA ILE A 263 9.15 5.48 5.84
C ILE A 263 10.51 5.89 6.44
N THR A 264 11.43 6.40 5.62
CA THR A 264 12.76 6.85 6.10
C THR A 264 12.66 8.06 7.03
N ASN A 265 11.71 8.98 6.81
CA ASN A 265 11.45 10.08 7.73
C ASN A 265 10.88 9.64 9.08
N GLU A 266 10.00 8.62 9.11
CA GLU A 266 9.56 8.02 10.38
C GLU A 266 10.72 7.34 11.13
N ILE A 267 11.59 6.62 10.42
CA ILE A 267 12.80 5.99 11.00
C ILE A 267 13.76 7.05 11.56
N ARG A 268 13.98 8.17 10.84
CA ARG A 268 14.79 9.30 11.33
C ARG A 268 14.23 9.92 12.61
N LYS A 269 12.90 10.08 12.70
CA LYS A 269 12.22 10.56 13.92
C LYS A 269 12.34 9.56 15.09
N CYS A 270 12.29 8.26 14.82
CA CYS A 270 12.47 7.21 15.83
C CYS A 270 13.94 7.11 16.31
N GLY A 271 14.89 7.43 15.43
CA GLY A 271 16.33 7.36 15.72
C GLY A 271 16.88 5.93 15.86
N LYS A 272 16.07 4.90 15.61
CA LYS A 272 16.46 3.48 15.68
C LYS A 272 15.53 2.62 14.83
N TYR A 273 16.02 1.49 14.33
CA TYR A 273 15.19 0.50 13.62
C TYR A 273 15.79 -0.91 13.68
N SER A 274 15.01 -1.91 13.28
CA SER A 274 15.43 -3.30 13.15
C SER A 274 15.34 -3.76 11.69
N LEU A 275 16.26 -4.62 11.31
CA LEU A 275 16.42 -5.14 9.95
C LEU A 275 15.73 -6.51 9.82
N MET A 276 14.96 -6.71 8.76
CA MET A 276 14.26 -7.97 8.52
C MET A 276 14.48 -8.40 7.07
N CYS A 277 15.03 -9.60 6.87
CA CYS A 277 15.26 -10.15 5.55
C CYS A 277 14.80 -11.61 5.44
N ASP A 278 14.44 -12.00 4.22
CA ASP A 278 14.16 -13.38 3.85
C ASP A 278 14.48 -13.55 2.36
N GLU A 279 14.77 -14.78 1.91
CA GLU A 279 15.07 -15.08 0.51
C GLU A 279 13.98 -15.96 -0.13
N ALA A 280 13.57 -15.62 -1.35
CA ALA A 280 12.75 -16.52 -2.15
C ALA A 280 12.99 -16.37 -3.66
N ARG A 281 12.93 -17.50 -4.36
CA ARG A 281 12.99 -17.55 -5.82
C ARG A 281 11.77 -16.90 -6.47
N SER A 282 12.02 -15.95 -7.36
CA SER A 282 11.06 -15.36 -8.30
C SER A 282 11.34 -15.88 -9.71
N PHE A 283 10.59 -16.89 -10.14
CA PHE A 283 10.80 -17.63 -11.40
C PHE A 283 12.20 -18.27 -11.52
N LYS A 284 13.20 -17.52 -12.00
CA LYS A 284 14.62 -17.95 -12.12
C LYS A 284 15.59 -17.11 -11.28
N GLU A 285 15.14 -15.96 -10.78
CA GLU A 285 15.93 -15.03 -9.99
C GLU A 285 15.79 -15.38 -8.51
N GLU A 286 16.85 -15.24 -7.72
CA GLU A 286 16.76 -15.25 -6.26
C GLU A 286 16.56 -13.80 -5.77
N GLN A 287 15.52 -13.58 -4.96
CA GLN A 287 15.12 -12.25 -4.52
C GLN A 287 15.15 -12.16 -3.00
N LEU A 288 15.97 -11.25 -2.48
CA LEU A 288 16.02 -10.87 -1.07
C LEU A 288 14.91 -9.84 -0.80
N SER A 289 14.01 -10.15 0.14
CA SER A 289 13.01 -9.20 0.63
C SER A 289 13.58 -8.39 1.78
N LEU A 290 13.78 -7.09 1.57
CA LEU A 290 14.22 -6.16 2.61
C LEU A 290 13.01 -5.49 3.27
N CYS A 291 12.83 -5.72 4.56
CA CYS A 291 11.85 -5.06 5.42
C CYS A 291 12.55 -4.42 6.63
N VAL A 292 11.86 -3.47 7.26
CA VAL A 292 12.30 -2.81 8.50
C VAL A 292 11.19 -2.77 9.52
N ARG A 293 11.55 -2.78 10.81
CA ARG A 293 10.64 -2.61 11.95
C ARG A 293 11.13 -1.46 12.84
N TYR A 294 10.24 -0.54 13.18
CA TYR A 294 10.53 0.63 14.02
C TYR A 294 9.27 1.06 14.77
N CYS A 295 9.39 2.05 15.66
CA CYS A 295 8.25 2.62 16.39
C CYS A 295 7.93 4.04 15.93
N ASN A 296 6.68 4.32 15.56
CA ASN A 296 6.18 5.69 15.44
C ASN A 296 5.51 6.06 16.76
N GLY A 297 6.18 6.87 17.59
CA GLY A 297 5.88 6.93 19.02
C GLY A 297 6.13 5.56 19.66
N PHE A 298 5.06 4.85 20.03
CA PHE A 298 5.09 3.43 20.43
C PHE A 298 4.33 2.48 19.48
N GLU A 299 3.79 2.96 18.37
CA GLU A 299 3.13 2.09 17.39
C GLU A 299 4.17 1.29 16.58
N ILE A 300 4.07 -0.04 16.62
CA ILE A 300 4.97 -0.95 15.89
C ILE A 300 4.69 -0.90 14.39
N CYS A 301 5.62 -0.31 13.64
CA CYS A 301 5.57 -0.22 12.19
C CYS A 301 6.51 -1.24 11.56
N GLU A 302 5.95 -2.25 10.86
CA GLU A 302 6.71 -3.11 9.94
C GLU A 302 6.41 -2.71 8.50
N ARG A 303 7.44 -2.29 7.76
CA ARG A 303 7.38 -1.79 6.38
C ARG A 303 8.29 -2.57 5.44
N PHE A 304 7.82 -2.81 4.23
CA PHE A 304 8.61 -3.32 3.12
C PHE A 304 9.38 -2.19 2.44
N ILE A 305 10.66 -2.43 2.15
CA ILE A 305 11.56 -1.46 1.51
C ILE A 305 11.81 -1.82 0.04
N LYS A 306 12.28 -3.04 -0.23
CA LYS A 306 12.75 -3.40 -1.58
C LYS A 306 12.81 -4.91 -1.80
N PHE A 307 12.61 -5.34 -3.05
CA PHE A 307 13.10 -6.63 -3.53
C PHE A 307 14.44 -6.41 -4.21
N ILE A 308 15.45 -7.18 -3.81
CA ILE A 308 16.81 -7.06 -4.32
C ILE A 308 17.21 -8.38 -4.96
N ASP A 309 17.63 -8.33 -6.22
CA ASP A 309 18.12 -9.51 -6.95
C ASP A 309 19.50 -9.91 -6.39
N CYS A 310 19.58 -11.09 -5.78
CA CYS A 310 20.83 -11.68 -5.25
C CYS A 310 21.31 -12.88 -6.08
N SER A 311 20.82 -13.04 -7.32
CA SER A 311 21.14 -14.21 -8.17
C SER A 311 22.62 -14.35 -8.50
N GLN A 312 23.40 -13.27 -8.47
CA GLN A 312 24.84 -13.27 -8.81
C GLN A 312 25.74 -13.83 -7.70
N SER A 313 25.47 -13.49 -6.43
CA SER A 313 26.08 -14.15 -5.27
C SER A 313 25.18 -14.10 -4.05
N ARG A 314 25.19 -15.21 -3.30
CA ARG A 314 24.46 -15.44 -2.05
C ARG A 314 25.39 -15.88 -0.92
N ASP A 315 26.65 -15.49 -0.99
CA ASP A 315 27.52 -15.54 0.18
C ASP A 315 27.18 -14.39 1.15
N ALA A 316 27.52 -14.57 2.43
CA ALA A 316 27.16 -13.61 3.48
C ALA A 316 27.83 -12.23 3.34
N GLU A 317 28.98 -12.14 2.67
CA GLU A 317 29.68 -10.86 2.42
C GLU A 317 29.00 -10.10 1.28
N SER A 318 28.62 -10.78 0.20
CA SER A 318 27.83 -10.22 -0.88
C SER A 318 26.49 -9.68 -0.39
N LEU A 319 25.75 -10.47 0.40
CA LEU A 319 24.48 -10.04 1.00
C LEU A 319 24.66 -8.83 1.95
N LYS A 320 25.71 -8.83 2.78
CA LYS A 320 26.05 -7.69 3.66
C LYS A 320 26.26 -6.42 2.84
N ASN A 321 27.05 -6.50 1.77
CA ASN A 321 27.39 -5.35 0.93
C ASN A 321 26.18 -4.84 0.14
N ILE A 322 25.33 -5.74 -0.37
CA ILE A 322 24.05 -5.40 -1.00
C ILE A 322 23.15 -4.62 -0.03
N ILE A 323 22.91 -5.15 1.18
CA ILE A 323 22.05 -4.51 2.19
C ILE A 323 22.64 -3.14 2.59
N ILE A 324 23.93 -3.05 2.90
CA ILE A 324 24.56 -1.79 3.31
C ILE A 324 24.48 -0.74 2.20
N ASN A 325 24.64 -1.12 0.93
CA ASN A 325 24.55 -0.18 -0.19
C ASN A 325 23.13 0.37 -0.36
N GLU A 326 22.09 -0.46 -0.19
CA GLU A 326 20.70 0.00 -0.18
C GLU A 326 20.42 0.92 1.02
N LEU A 327 20.86 0.56 2.23
CA LEU A 327 20.70 1.42 3.42
C LEU A 327 21.41 2.78 3.28
N LYS A 328 22.52 2.84 2.52
CA LYS A 328 23.21 4.08 2.16
C LYS A 328 22.43 4.91 1.15
N GLN A 329 21.91 4.28 0.08
CA GLN A 329 21.05 4.96 -0.91
C GLN A 329 19.78 5.55 -0.29
N LEU A 330 19.29 4.93 0.79
CA LEU A 330 18.14 5.38 1.57
C LEU A 330 18.48 6.41 2.66
N GLU A 331 19.75 6.77 2.83
CA GLU A 331 20.21 7.72 3.86
C GLU A 331 19.71 7.36 5.28
N ILE A 332 19.75 6.06 5.61
CA ILE A 332 19.43 5.51 6.94
C ILE A 332 20.56 4.64 7.52
N ALA A 333 21.65 4.42 6.78
CA ALA A 333 22.78 3.58 7.20
C ALA A 333 23.51 4.05 8.47
N ASP A 334 23.36 5.34 8.85
CA ASP A 334 23.98 5.93 10.05
C ASP A 334 23.05 5.86 11.28
N ILE A 335 21.79 5.45 11.10
CA ILE A 335 20.82 5.29 12.18
C ILE A 335 21.06 3.93 12.86
N PRO A 336 21.08 3.86 14.21
CA PRO A 336 21.26 2.61 14.96
C PRO A 336 20.32 1.47 14.55
N ILE A 337 20.90 0.34 14.14
CA ILE A 337 20.20 -0.93 13.95
C ILE A 337 20.18 -1.68 15.28
N VAL A 338 19.00 -1.90 15.86
CA VAL A 338 18.84 -2.50 17.21
C VAL A 338 18.53 -3.99 17.21
N ALA A 339 18.11 -4.55 16.07
CA ALA A 339 17.96 -5.98 15.88
C ALA A 339 18.01 -6.36 14.39
N GLN A 340 18.24 -7.65 14.13
CA GLN A 340 18.20 -8.25 12.81
C GLN A 340 17.51 -9.62 12.88
N THR A 341 16.51 -9.87 12.02
CA THR A 341 15.68 -11.08 12.08
C THR A 341 15.59 -11.76 10.72
N TYR A 342 16.15 -12.98 10.64
CA TYR A 342 16.25 -13.81 9.43
C TYR A 342 15.87 -15.27 9.71
N ASP A 343 15.97 -16.12 8.67
CA ASP A 343 15.81 -17.56 8.76
C ASP A 343 17.03 -18.27 9.39
N GLY A 344 16.93 -19.60 9.54
CA GLY A 344 17.97 -20.43 10.12
C GLY A 344 19.04 -20.93 9.15
N ALA A 345 19.14 -20.42 7.92
CA ALA A 345 20.15 -20.86 6.97
C ALA A 345 21.56 -20.52 7.47
N SER A 346 22.56 -21.36 7.17
CA SER A 346 23.95 -21.14 7.66
C SER A 346 24.57 -19.84 7.14
N VAL A 347 24.24 -19.45 5.91
CA VAL A 347 24.63 -18.17 5.30
C VAL A 347 24.08 -16.98 6.09
N MET A 348 22.83 -17.05 6.57
CA MET A 348 22.17 -15.95 7.27
C MET A 348 22.54 -15.93 8.76
N SER A 349 22.41 -17.09 9.41
CA SER A 349 22.45 -17.28 10.86
C SER A 349 23.83 -17.64 11.44
N GLY A 350 24.81 -17.96 10.59
CA GLY A 350 26.12 -18.49 11.01
C GLY A 350 26.89 -17.58 11.97
N ALA A 351 27.27 -18.13 13.12
CA ALA A 351 27.92 -17.39 14.23
C ALA A 351 29.37 -16.95 13.98
N VAL A 352 29.99 -17.39 12.87
CA VAL A 352 31.35 -17.01 12.46
C VAL A 352 31.33 -16.27 11.13
N GLY A 353 30.90 -16.93 10.05
CA GLY A 353 30.90 -16.34 8.70
C GLY A 353 29.54 -15.88 8.17
N GLY A 354 28.47 -15.99 8.96
CA GLY A 354 27.11 -15.67 8.51
C GLY A 354 26.79 -14.18 8.49
N LEU A 355 25.74 -13.81 7.76
CA LEU A 355 25.27 -12.43 7.59
C LEU A 355 25.05 -11.75 8.94
N GLN A 356 24.46 -12.45 9.92
CA GLN A 356 24.22 -11.89 11.24
C GLN A 356 25.49 -11.41 11.96
N THR A 357 26.57 -12.18 11.83
CA THR A 357 27.87 -11.83 12.43
C THR A 357 28.47 -10.62 11.71
N LYS A 358 28.44 -10.65 10.37
CA LYS A 358 28.93 -9.57 9.50
C LYS A 358 28.18 -8.23 9.63
N ILE A 359 26.88 -8.27 9.88
CA ILE A 359 26.09 -7.06 10.17
C ILE A 359 26.41 -6.56 11.58
N ARG A 360 26.56 -7.47 12.57
CA ARG A 360 26.89 -7.11 13.96
C ARG A 360 28.30 -6.53 14.12
N GLU A 361 29.26 -6.96 13.29
CA GLU A 361 30.61 -6.35 13.19
C GLU A 361 30.54 -4.85 12.88
N LYS A 362 29.59 -4.43 12.02
CA LYS A 362 29.39 -3.01 11.67
C LYS A 362 28.42 -2.30 12.59
N TYR A 363 27.40 -3.00 13.10
CA TYR A 363 26.34 -2.49 13.96
C TYR A 363 26.26 -3.34 15.23
N PRO A 364 27.07 -3.06 16.27
CA PRO A 364 27.14 -3.90 17.47
C PRO A 364 25.81 -4.10 18.19
N THR A 365 24.90 -3.12 18.09
CA THR A 365 23.54 -3.17 18.64
C THR A 365 22.60 -4.14 17.90
N ALA A 366 22.93 -4.61 16.70
CA ALA A 366 22.05 -5.44 15.88
C ALA A 366 22.03 -6.90 16.38
N VAL A 367 21.29 -7.16 17.47
CA VAL A 367 21.08 -8.52 17.99
C VAL A 367 20.37 -9.37 16.95
N TYR A 368 20.87 -10.59 16.75
CA TYR A 368 20.25 -11.56 15.86
C TYR A 368 19.15 -12.36 16.54
N PHE A 369 17.94 -12.29 15.98
CA PHE A 369 16.81 -13.11 16.35
C PHE A 369 16.45 -14.06 15.21
N HIS A 370 16.62 -15.36 15.41
CA HIS A 370 16.17 -16.37 14.45
C HIS A 370 14.63 -16.43 14.47
N CYS A 371 14.01 -16.12 13.32
CA CYS A 371 12.56 -16.08 13.10
C CYS A 371 11.80 -17.23 13.80
N ALA A 372 10.94 -16.90 14.78
CA ALA A 372 10.24 -17.89 15.59
C ALA A 372 9.27 -18.76 14.77
N ALA A 373 8.63 -18.20 13.74
CA ALA A 373 7.77 -18.95 12.82
C ALA A 373 8.56 -19.99 12.00
N HIS A 374 9.77 -19.66 11.54
CA HIS A 374 10.67 -20.59 10.88
C HIS A 374 11.18 -21.67 11.84
N LYS A 375 11.63 -21.30 13.05
CA LYS A 375 11.99 -22.26 14.12
C LYS A 375 10.88 -23.29 14.35
N LEU A 376 9.63 -22.84 14.44
CA LEU A 376 8.45 -23.70 14.64
C LEU A 376 8.20 -24.63 13.46
N ALA A 377 8.36 -24.15 12.22
CA ALA A 377 8.28 -25.00 11.03
C ALA A 377 9.38 -26.08 11.03
N LEU A 378 10.60 -25.77 11.50
CA LEU A 378 11.68 -26.74 11.66
C LEU A 378 11.36 -27.79 12.74
N VAL A 379 10.76 -27.41 13.89
CA VAL A 379 10.30 -28.37 14.92
C VAL A 379 9.42 -29.46 14.31
N VAL A 380 8.40 -29.07 13.51
CA VAL A 380 7.49 -30.04 12.88
C VAL A 380 8.22 -30.85 11.81
N THR A 381 9.05 -30.21 11.00
CA THR A 381 9.85 -30.89 9.95
C THR A 381 10.75 -31.97 10.54
N ASP A 382 11.49 -31.65 11.60
CA ASP A 382 12.40 -32.56 12.27
C ASP A 382 11.64 -33.69 12.97
N THR A 383 10.50 -33.39 13.61
CA THR A 383 9.61 -34.40 14.22
C THR A 383 9.17 -35.42 13.16
N CYS A 384 8.69 -34.96 12.00
CA CYS A 384 8.20 -35.86 10.96
C CYS A 384 9.33 -36.64 10.27
N LYS A 385 10.52 -36.07 10.10
CA LYS A 385 11.70 -36.81 9.58
C LYS A 385 12.14 -37.95 10.50
N ASN A 386 12.07 -37.76 11.83
CA ASN A 386 12.46 -38.79 12.79
C ASN A 386 11.45 -39.94 12.89
N ILE A 387 10.20 -39.74 12.48
CA ILE A 387 9.11 -40.72 12.66
C ILE A 387 8.70 -41.32 11.32
N ARG A 388 9.21 -42.53 11.03
CA ARG A 388 9.01 -43.23 9.74
C ARG A 388 7.55 -43.36 9.33
N SER A 389 6.63 -43.61 10.26
CA SER A 389 5.20 -43.72 9.95
C SER A 389 4.59 -42.39 9.48
N SER A 390 5.12 -41.26 9.94
CA SER A 390 4.66 -39.92 9.57
C SER A 390 5.09 -39.53 8.15
N VAL A 391 6.28 -39.94 7.71
CA VAL A 391 6.74 -39.74 6.33
C VAL A 391 5.79 -40.42 5.34
N THR A 392 5.45 -41.70 5.60
CA THR A 392 4.48 -42.45 4.78
C THR A 392 3.10 -41.80 4.81
N PHE A 393 2.66 -41.30 5.97
CA PHE A 393 1.38 -40.61 6.13
C PHE A 393 1.30 -39.31 5.31
N PHE A 394 2.29 -38.42 5.40
CA PHE A 394 2.31 -37.19 4.61
C PHE A 394 2.49 -37.45 3.12
N ASN A 395 3.29 -38.43 2.71
CA ASN A 395 3.39 -38.81 1.30
C ASN A 395 2.04 -39.28 0.75
N LEU A 396 1.27 -40.07 1.51
CA LEU A 396 -0.07 -40.50 1.11
C LEU A 396 -1.08 -39.33 1.06
N LEU A 397 -0.98 -38.35 1.97
CA LEU A 397 -1.77 -37.11 1.87
C LEU A 397 -1.46 -36.32 0.57
N GLU A 398 -0.20 -36.24 0.16
CA GLU A 398 0.17 -35.59 -1.10
C GLU A 398 -0.33 -36.39 -2.31
N SER A 399 -0.24 -37.72 -2.29
CA SER A 399 -0.78 -38.58 -3.37
C SER A 399 -2.30 -38.43 -3.52
N LEU A 400 -3.05 -38.36 -2.40
CA LEU A 400 -4.48 -38.02 -2.43
C LEU A 400 -4.72 -36.64 -3.05
N TYR A 401 -3.95 -35.63 -2.66
CA TYR A 401 -4.06 -34.30 -3.24
C TYR A 401 -3.79 -34.30 -4.75
N ILE A 402 -2.75 -34.98 -5.21
CA ILE A 402 -2.40 -35.10 -6.64
C ILE A 402 -3.54 -35.77 -7.41
N HIS A 403 -4.06 -36.89 -6.92
CA HIS A 403 -5.17 -37.64 -7.54
C HIS A 403 -6.43 -36.78 -7.68
N PHE A 404 -6.86 -36.14 -6.59
CA PHE A 404 -8.07 -35.30 -6.57
C PHE A 404 -7.89 -33.90 -7.16
N SER A 405 -6.67 -33.48 -7.50
CA SER A 405 -6.41 -32.23 -8.23
C SER A 405 -6.56 -32.38 -9.74
N GLN A 406 -6.60 -33.61 -10.27
CA GLN A 406 -6.86 -33.84 -11.68
C GLN A 406 -8.29 -33.37 -12.03
N PRO A 407 -8.51 -32.62 -13.12
CA PRO A 407 -9.81 -31.97 -13.38
C PRO A 407 -11.02 -32.91 -13.39
N PHE A 408 -10.85 -34.14 -13.88
CA PHE A 408 -11.88 -35.17 -13.88
C PHE A 408 -12.23 -35.60 -12.45
N ASN A 409 -11.26 -36.16 -11.72
CA ASN A 409 -11.42 -36.61 -10.32
C ASN A 409 -11.90 -35.49 -9.39
N HIS A 410 -11.42 -34.26 -9.58
CA HIS A 410 -11.87 -33.08 -8.84
C HIS A 410 -13.38 -32.81 -9.01
N SER A 411 -13.89 -32.99 -10.23
CA SER A 411 -15.33 -32.80 -10.52
C SER A 411 -16.18 -33.94 -9.95
N THR A 412 -15.75 -35.20 -10.10
CA THR A 412 -16.40 -36.38 -9.51
C THR A 412 -16.45 -36.27 -7.98
N PHE A 413 -15.36 -35.84 -7.35
CA PHE A 413 -15.27 -35.64 -5.90
C PHE A 413 -16.23 -34.55 -5.40
N ILE A 414 -16.31 -33.40 -6.08
CA ILE A 414 -17.30 -32.36 -5.74
C ILE A 414 -18.74 -32.85 -5.91
N LEU A 415 -19.01 -33.66 -6.94
CA LEU A 415 -20.32 -34.28 -7.11
C LEU A 415 -20.63 -35.26 -5.97
N MET A 416 -19.65 -36.07 -5.54
CA MET A 416 -19.81 -36.98 -4.40
C MET A 416 -20.03 -36.24 -3.08
N GLN A 417 -19.30 -35.15 -2.82
CA GLN A 417 -19.54 -34.28 -1.66
C GLN A 417 -20.98 -33.76 -1.64
N LYS A 418 -21.50 -33.30 -2.80
CA LYS A 418 -22.90 -32.87 -2.93
C LYS A 418 -23.90 -34.01 -2.73
N LYS A 419 -23.65 -35.21 -3.30
CA LYS A 419 -24.47 -36.43 -3.09
C LYS A 419 -24.62 -36.74 -1.59
N LEU A 420 -23.55 -36.54 -0.82
CA LEU A 420 -23.49 -36.81 0.64
C LEU A 420 -23.94 -35.63 1.52
N GLY A 421 -24.45 -34.53 0.95
CA GLY A 421 -24.82 -33.33 1.70
C GLY A 421 -23.66 -32.58 2.36
N LEU A 422 -22.41 -32.92 2.00
CA LEU A 422 -21.21 -32.31 2.56
C LEU A 422 -20.93 -30.96 1.91
N LYS A 423 -20.43 -30.00 2.72
CA LYS A 423 -19.97 -28.70 2.22
C LYS A 423 -18.75 -28.92 1.31
N PRO A 424 -18.74 -28.46 0.05
CA PRO A 424 -17.67 -28.78 -0.89
C PRO A 424 -16.33 -28.18 -0.45
N LEU A 425 -15.43 -29.05 -0.03
CA LEU A 425 -14.11 -28.73 0.51
C LEU A 425 -13.03 -29.35 -0.38
N LYS A 426 -12.04 -28.56 -0.79
CA LYS A 426 -10.95 -29.06 -1.64
C LYS A 426 -9.84 -29.68 -0.79
N LEU A 427 -9.26 -30.78 -1.26
CA LEU A 427 -7.94 -31.18 -0.77
C LEU A 427 -6.92 -30.09 -1.15
N THR A 428 -5.95 -29.89 -0.26
CA THR A 428 -4.92 -28.86 -0.41
C THR A 428 -3.55 -29.52 -0.59
N GLN A 429 -2.66 -28.86 -1.31
CA GLN A 429 -1.27 -29.31 -1.44
C GLN A 429 -0.56 -29.22 -0.09
N LEU A 430 0.37 -30.12 0.22
CA LEU A 430 1.24 -29.93 1.37
C LEU A 430 2.24 -28.80 1.09
N SER A 431 2.32 -27.83 2.02
CA SER A 431 3.41 -26.86 1.96
C SER A 431 4.74 -27.56 2.27
N THR A 432 5.72 -27.37 1.39
CA THR A 432 7.10 -27.84 1.58
C THR A 432 7.81 -27.10 2.70
N THR A 433 7.54 -25.80 2.87
CA THR A 433 8.18 -24.91 3.85
C THR A 433 7.33 -24.63 5.08
N ARG A 434 6.02 -24.39 4.95
CA ARG A 434 5.13 -24.02 6.08
C ARG A 434 4.42 -25.24 6.67
N TRP A 435 5.17 -26.04 7.44
CA TRP A 435 4.67 -27.30 8.00
C TRP A 435 3.50 -27.15 9.00
N ALA A 436 3.40 -26.05 9.75
CA ALA A 436 2.29 -25.81 10.67
C ALA A 436 0.92 -25.85 9.95
N CYS A 437 0.85 -25.29 8.74
CA CYS A 437 -0.39 -25.23 7.96
C CYS A 437 -0.87 -26.61 7.47
N ARG A 438 -0.07 -27.68 7.63
CA ARG A 438 -0.45 -29.06 7.27
C ARG A 438 -1.62 -29.60 8.10
N TYR A 439 -1.95 -28.95 9.22
CA TYR A 439 -3.23 -29.14 9.91
C TYR A 439 -4.42 -29.11 8.94
N LYS A 440 -4.44 -28.17 7.99
CA LYS A 440 -5.54 -28.00 7.03
C LYS A 440 -5.67 -29.22 6.10
N ASN A 441 -4.57 -29.85 5.71
CA ASN A 441 -4.58 -31.06 4.91
C ASN A 441 -5.18 -32.24 5.71
N CYS A 442 -4.73 -32.43 6.96
CA CYS A 442 -5.28 -33.44 7.87
C CYS A 442 -6.78 -33.21 8.12
N ASN A 443 -7.19 -31.97 8.40
CA ASN A 443 -8.58 -31.61 8.63
C ASN A 443 -9.46 -31.84 7.39
N ASN A 444 -8.99 -31.43 6.20
CA ASN A 444 -9.75 -31.62 4.96
C ASN A 444 -9.93 -33.10 4.63
N VAL A 445 -8.93 -33.95 4.88
CA VAL A 445 -9.10 -35.42 4.72
C VAL A 445 -10.02 -36.00 5.80
N LYS A 446 -9.88 -35.62 7.07
CA LYS A 446 -10.74 -36.09 8.17
C LYS A 446 -12.22 -35.74 7.95
N MET A 447 -12.52 -34.52 7.49
CA MET A 447 -13.89 -34.05 7.22
C MET A 447 -14.51 -34.65 5.96
N ASN A 448 -13.71 -35.02 4.96
CA ASN A 448 -14.19 -35.53 3.66
C ASN A 448 -13.91 -37.02 3.45
N TYR A 449 -13.56 -37.74 4.52
CA TYR A 449 -13.08 -39.12 4.42
C TYR A 449 -14.07 -40.06 3.73
N GLU A 450 -15.36 -39.88 4.00
CA GLU A 450 -16.46 -40.62 3.38
C GLU A 450 -16.58 -40.33 1.88
N SER A 451 -16.54 -39.05 1.47
CA SER A 451 -16.54 -38.71 0.03
C SER A 451 -15.27 -39.17 -0.68
N ILE A 452 -14.12 -39.20 0.00
CA ILE A 452 -12.86 -39.74 -0.55
C ILE A 452 -12.99 -41.24 -0.83
N ILE A 453 -13.46 -42.03 0.15
CA ILE A 453 -13.68 -43.46 -0.02
C ILE A 453 -14.68 -43.71 -1.15
N ASN A 454 -15.86 -43.08 -1.10
CA ASN A 454 -16.92 -43.34 -2.08
C ASN A 454 -16.50 -42.95 -3.50
N THR A 455 -15.73 -41.86 -3.69
CA THR A 455 -15.21 -41.51 -5.02
C THR A 455 -14.16 -42.50 -5.52
N LEU A 456 -13.24 -42.97 -4.66
CA LEU A 456 -12.26 -43.99 -5.05
C LEU A 456 -12.93 -45.33 -5.37
N GLU A 457 -13.95 -45.74 -4.60
CA GLU A 457 -14.70 -46.98 -4.86
C GLU A 457 -15.55 -46.88 -6.15
N GLU A 458 -16.22 -45.74 -6.41
CA GLU A 458 -16.91 -45.47 -7.68
C GLU A 458 -15.91 -45.48 -8.86
N GLU A 459 -14.69 -44.95 -8.69
CA GLU A 459 -13.64 -44.96 -9.72
C GLU A 459 -13.11 -46.38 -10.01
N ILE A 460 -12.85 -47.18 -8.96
CA ILE A 460 -12.39 -48.58 -9.08
C ILE A 460 -13.43 -49.46 -9.78
N ASN A 461 -14.71 -49.27 -9.47
CA ASN A 461 -15.79 -50.05 -10.08
C ASN A 461 -16.03 -49.67 -11.55
N ASN A 462 -15.78 -48.41 -11.93
CA ASN A 462 -16.08 -47.90 -13.27
C ASN A 462 -14.91 -47.99 -14.27
N ASN A 463 -13.65 -47.98 -13.83
CA ASN A 463 -12.48 -47.91 -14.71
C ASN A 463 -11.67 -49.22 -14.77
N LYS A 464 -11.48 -49.77 -15.99
CA LYS A 464 -10.58 -50.92 -16.25
C LYS A 464 -9.12 -50.54 -16.56
N ASN A 465 -8.77 -49.26 -16.41
CA ASN A 465 -7.49 -48.67 -16.87
C ASN A 465 -6.50 -48.41 -15.72
N LYS A 466 -5.27 -48.00 -16.08
CA LYS A 466 -4.16 -47.65 -15.18
C LYS A 466 -4.54 -46.80 -13.95
N TYR A 467 -5.49 -45.87 -14.09
CA TYR A 467 -5.98 -45.02 -13.00
C TYR A 467 -6.65 -45.80 -11.85
N ALA A 468 -7.30 -46.92 -12.14
CA ALA A 468 -7.89 -47.77 -11.11
C ALA A 468 -6.82 -48.42 -10.20
N ILE A 469 -5.61 -48.68 -10.70
CA ILE A 469 -4.50 -49.21 -9.89
C ILE A 469 -4.04 -48.17 -8.86
N GLU A 470 -3.96 -46.89 -9.27
CA GLU A 470 -3.65 -45.78 -8.38
C GLU A 470 -4.76 -45.60 -7.32
N ALA A 471 -6.03 -45.60 -7.74
CA ALA A 471 -7.17 -45.53 -6.83
C ALA A 471 -7.21 -46.71 -5.82
N VAL A 472 -6.94 -47.95 -6.24
CA VAL A 472 -6.79 -49.12 -5.35
C VAL A 472 -5.66 -48.91 -4.35
N GLY A 473 -4.51 -48.40 -4.80
CA GLY A 473 -3.36 -48.09 -3.96
C GLY A 473 -3.68 -47.06 -2.89
N LEU A 474 -4.35 -45.97 -3.27
CA LEU A 474 -4.82 -44.91 -2.37
C LEU A 474 -5.86 -45.43 -1.37
N LEU A 475 -6.89 -46.15 -1.83
CA LEU A 475 -7.95 -46.70 -1.00
C LEU A 475 -7.38 -47.69 0.04
N LYS A 476 -6.50 -48.59 -0.38
CA LYS A 476 -5.78 -49.52 0.52
C LYS A 476 -4.84 -48.77 1.47
N GLY A 477 -4.27 -47.65 1.04
CA GLY A 477 -3.45 -46.78 1.88
C GLY A 477 -4.24 -46.14 3.03
N ILE A 478 -5.37 -45.49 2.71
CA ILE A 478 -6.17 -44.75 3.70
C ILE A 478 -6.90 -45.66 4.69
N LYS A 479 -7.35 -46.84 4.25
CA LYS A 479 -8.00 -47.85 5.12
C LYS A 479 -7.05 -48.56 6.09
N LYS A 480 -5.74 -48.24 6.13
CA LYS A 480 -4.81 -48.79 7.14
C LYS A 480 -5.00 -48.14 8.50
N ALA A 481 -5.01 -48.95 9.57
CA ALA A 481 -5.00 -48.48 10.96
C ALA A 481 -3.93 -47.39 11.23
N GLN A 482 -2.71 -47.60 10.73
CA GLN A 482 -1.61 -46.64 10.88
C GLN A 482 -1.89 -45.27 10.23
N PHE A 483 -2.65 -45.22 9.13
CA PHE A 483 -3.04 -43.97 8.48
C PHE A 483 -4.09 -43.24 9.30
N ILE A 484 -5.15 -43.93 9.74
CA ILE A 484 -6.18 -43.35 10.63
C ILE A 484 -5.57 -42.83 11.92
N PHE A 485 -4.72 -43.63 12.57
CA PHE A 485 -4.08 -43.25 13.82
C PHE A 485 -3.22 -41.99 13.63
N ASN A 486 -2.37 -41.97 12.60
CA ASN A 486 -1.57 -40.79 12.28
C ASN A 486 -2.44 -39.58 11.89
N LEU A 487 -3.56 -39.78 11.19
CA LEU A 487 -4.50 -38.72 10.81
C LEU A 487 -5.04 -37.99 12.04
N PHE A 488 -5.47 -38.73 13.07
CA PHE A 488 -6.01 -38.14 14.30
C PHE A 488 -4.93 -37.51 15.16
N VAL A 489 -3.78 -38.16 15.35
CA VAL A 489 -2.67 -37.63 16.15
C VAL A 489 -2.07 -36.36 15.53
N PHE A 490 -1.79 -36.35 14.22
CA PHE A 490 -1.29 -35.14 13.56
C PHE A 490 -2.36 -34.06 13.40
N HIS A 491 -3.66 -34.38 13.30
CA HIS A 491 -4.73 -33.38 13.34
C HIS A 491 -4.72 -32.61 14.66
N ASP A 492 -4.69 -33.30 15.80
CA ASP A 492 -4.70 -32.69 17.13
C ASP A 492 -3.41 -31.90 17.45
N ILE A 493 -2.24 -32.48 17.15
CA ILE A 493 -0.95 -31.82 17.41
C ILE A 493 -0.75 -30.62 16.49
N LEU A 494 -1.01 -30.75 15.18
CA LEU A 494 -0.81 -29.64 14.25
C LEU A 494 -1.82 -28.51 14.45
N LEU A 495 -3.02 -28.77 14.98
CA LEU A 495 -3.94 -27.71 15.40
C LEU A 495 -3.30 -26.79 16.45
N THR A 496 -2.70 -27.39 17.47
CA THR A 496 -2.02 -26.68 18.56
C THR A 496 -0.83 -25.86 18.02
N ILE A 497 -0.09 -26.42 17.06
CA ILE A 497 1.06 -25.76 16.42
C ILE A 497 0.63 -24.66 15.42
N ASP A 498 -0.46 -24.83 14.67
CA ASP A 498 -0.96 -23.81 13.72
C ASP A 498 -1.47 -22.57 14.48
N LEU A 499 -2.09 -22.75 15.65
CA LEU A 499 -2.46 -21.63 16.55
C LEU A 499 -1.24 -20.81 17.00
N LEU A 500 -0.15 -21.48 17.41
CA LEU A 500 1.10 -20.81 17.75
C LEU A 500 1.72 -20.12 16.53
N SER A 501 1.75 -20.79 15.38
CA SER A 501 2.28 -20.25 14.12
C SER A 501 1.57 -18.97 13.70
N GLN A 502 0.24 -18.95 13.76
CA GLN A 502 -0.56 -17.75 13.47
C GLN A 502 -0.30 -16.62 14.49
N THR A 503 -0.06 -16.98 15.75
CA THR A 503 0.23 -16.02 16.83
C THR A 503 1.60 -15.36 16.63
N LEU A 504 2.66 -16.14 16.38
CA LEU A 504 4.03 -15.65 16.16
C LEU A 504 4.20 -14.80 14.87
N GLN A 505 3.23 -14.81 13.96
CA GLN A 505 3.23 -14.03 12.72
C GLN A 505 2.50 -12.67 12.81
N LYS A 506 1.89 -12.35 13.97
CA LYS A 506 1.25 -11.04 14.21
C LYS A 506 2.30 -9.94 14.35
N LYS A 507 2.10 -8.78 13.69
CA LYS A 507 3.03 -7.63 13.75
C LYS A 507 3.23 -7.14 15.19
N ASN A 508 2.13 -6.95 15.92
CA ASN A 508 2.11 -6.39 17.28
C ASN A 508 2.54 -7.40 18.37
N MET A 509 3.05 -8.57 17.99
CA MET A 509 3.57 -9.56 18.94
C MET A 509 4.87 -9.03 19.55
N THR A 510 4.93 -8.98 20.88
CA THR A 510 6.18 -8.74 21.63
C THR A 510 6.90 -10.07 21.91
N LEU A 511 8.18 -9.99 22.29
CA LEU A 511 8.96 -11.18 22.63
C LEU A 511 8.35 -11.98 23.79
N GLY A 512 7.79 -11.35 24.82
CA GLY A 512 7.18 -12.07 25.94
C GLY A 512 5.84 -12.69 25.70
N GLN A 513 5.00 -12.04 24.90
CA GLN A 513 3.77 -12.65 24.42
C GLN A 513 4.10 -13.90 23.58
N ALA A 514 5.16 -13.84 22.78
CA ALA A 514 5.66 -14.99 22.03
C ALA A 514 6.21 -16.09 22.96
N THR A 515 7.08 -15.76 23.91
CA THR A 515 7.63 -16.70 24.91
C THR A 515 6.54 -17.38 25.72
N SER A 516 5.57 -16.61 26.21
CA SER A 516 4.42 -17.12 26.97
C SER A 516 3.56 -18.06 26.12
N ALA A 517 3.30 -17.72 24.85
CA ALA A 517 2.56 -18.59 23.93
C ALA A 517 3.33 -19.89 23.61
N ILE A 518 4.66 -19.82 23.43
CA ILE A 518 5.53 -20.98 23.22
C ILE A 518 5.47 -21.91 24.43
N ASN A 519 5.65 -21.37 25.64
CA ASN A 519 5.66 -22.15 26.89
C ASN A 519 4.28 -22.74 27.22
N GLY A 520 3.18 -22.02 26.93
CA GLY A 520 1.82 -22.54 27.02
C GLY A 520 1.57 -23.71 26.06
N VAL A 521 2.09 -23.66 24.84
CA VAL A 521 1.99 -24.78 23.89
C VAL A 521 2.90 -25.96 24.28
N ILE A 522 4.10 -25.72 24.80
CA ILE A 522 4.96 -26.78 25.36
C ILE A 522 4.23 -27.52 26.49
N SER A 523 3.62 -26.77 27.42
CA SER A 523 2.82 -27.34 28.51
C SER A 523 1.62 -28.13 27.98
N THR A 524 0.87 -27.57 27.04
CA THR A 524 -0.26 -28.25 26.37
C THR A 524 0.15 -29.56 25.70
N LEU A 525 1.33 -29.61 25.06
CA LEU A 525 1.85 -30.84 24.45
C LEU A 525 2.30 -31.87 25.51
N GLN A 526 2.81 -31.43 26.66
CA GLN A 526 3.09 -32.30 27.80
C GLN A 526 1.81 -32.88 28.41
N ASP A 527 0.76 -32.08 28.58
CA ASP A 527 -0.54 -32.52 29.14
C ASP A 527 -1.27 -33.50 28.22
N LYS A 528 -1.07 -33.40 26.90
CA LYS A 528 -1.52 -34.39 25.91
C LYS A 528 -0.91 -35.78 26.15
N ARG A 529 0.28 -35.88 26.74
CA ARG A 529 0.90 -37.17 27.11
C ARG A 529 0.13 -37.94 28.20
N SER A 530 -0.84 -37.31 28.87
CA SER A 530 -1.62 -37.95 29.92
C SER A 530 -2.56 -39.05 29.40
N ASP A 531 -2.80 -40.05 30.24
CA ASP A 531 -3.69 -41.19 29.96
C ASP A 531 -5.12 -40.75 29.62
N LYS A 532 -5.60 -39.67 30.23
CA LYS A 532 -6.91 -39.06 29.95
C LYS A 532 -6.99 -38.51 28.53
N SER A 533 -5.99 -37.74 28.09
CA SER A 533 -5.92 -37.16 26.75
C SER A 533 -5.80 -38.24 25.68
N PHE A 534 -4.96 -39.25 25.92
CA PHE A 534 -4.86 -40.40 25.02
C PHE A 534 -6.19 -41.17 24.89
N LYS A 535 -6.89 -41.43 26.00
CA LYS A 535 -8.15 -42.17 25.99
C LYS A 535 -9.24 -41.46 25.16
N LEU A 536 -9.39 -40.15 25.32
CA LEU A 536 -10.33 -39.35 24.50
C LEU A 536 -10.02 -39.46 23.00
N LEU A 537 -8.74 -39.38 22.62
CA LEU A 537 -8.32 -39.54 21.23
C LEU A 537 -8.53 -40.97 20.71
N TRP A 538 -8.36 -41.97 21.57
CA TRP A 538 -8.59 -43.38 21.24
C TRP A 538 -10.09 -43.69 21.05
N ASP A 539 -10.96 -43.14 21.89
CA ASP A 539 -12.41 -43.25 21.74
C ASP A 539 -12.87 -42.63 20.40
N ASP A 540 -12.34 -41.46 20.04
CA ASP A 540 -12.54 -40.82 18.72
C ASP A 540 -12.07 -41.72 17.55
N ILE A 541 -10.86 -42.28 17.64
CA ILE A 541 -10.28 -43.16 16.61
C ILE A 541 -11.07 -44.47 16.47
N THR A 542 -11.51 -45.07 17.58
CA THR A 542 -12.28 -46.32 17.55
C THR A 542 -13.69 -46.10 17.00
N ASN A 543 -14.36 -44.99 17.33
CA ASN A 543 -15.65 -44.62 16.76
C ASN A 543 -15.56 -44.35 15.25
N PHE A 544 -14.51 -43.62 14.82
CA PHE A 544 -14.25 -43.40 13.40
C PHE A 544 -13.94 -44.70 12.65
N SER A 545 -13.11 -45.58 13.23
CA SER A 545 -12.75 -46.86 12.61
C SER A 545 -13.93 -47.80 12.52
N LYS A 546 -14.82 -47.83 13.52
CA LYS A 546 -16.11 -48.55 13.46
C LYS A 546 -16.98 -48.04 12.31
N LYS A 547 -17.12 -46.72 12.14
CA LYS A 547 -17.91 -46.12 11.05
C LYS A 547 -17.46 -46.58 9.66
N PHE A 548 -16.16 -46.76 9.45
CA PHE A 548 -15.58 -47.11 8.14
C PHE A 548 -15.07 -48.56 8.01
N GLY A 549 -15.39 -49.43 8.98
CA GLY A 549 -15.02 -50.86 8.94
C GLY A 549 -13.51 -51.12 9.01
N ILE A 550 -12.75 -50.28 9.69
CA ILE A 550 -11.28 -50.35 9.77
C ILE A 550 -10.85 -51.14 11.02
N CYS A 551 -10.12 -52.24 10.85
CA CYS A 551 -9.56 -52.98 11.97
C CYS A 551 -8.34 -52.24 12.55
N LEU A 552 -8.34 -51.99 13.87
CA LEU A 552 -7.24 -51.34 14.61
C LEU A 552 -6.24 -52.32 15.24
N ASN A 553 -6.51 -53.63 15.16
CA ASN A 553 -5.59 -54.65 15.66
C ASN A 553 -4.43 -54.84 14.68
N ASN A 554 -3.20 -54.74 15.18
CA ASN A 554 -2.01 -55.10 14.42
C ASN A 554 -1.86 -56.62 14.37
N GLU A 555 -2.68 -57.29 13.55
CA GLU A 555 -2.54 -58.72 13.23
C GLU A 555 -1.42 -58.99 12.22
N GLU A 556 -0.72 -57.95 11.73
CA GLU A 556 0.56 -58.07 11.00
C GLU A 556 1.76 -58.44 11.90
N SER A 557 1.52 -59.06 13.07
CA SER A 557 2.52 -59.94 13.68
C SER A 557 2.65 -61.22 12.85
N SER A 558 3.27 -61.10 11.66
CA SER A 558 4.00 -62.23 11.10
C SER A 558 4.86 -62.80 12.23
N LYS A 559 4.72 -64.09 12.53
CA LYS A 559 5.45 -64.72 13.64
C LYS A 559 6.94 -64.55 13.37
N LYS A 560 7.58 -63.51 13.96
CA LYS A 560 9.03 -63.30 13.89
C LYS A 560 9.64 -64.64 14.26
N ARG A 561 10.37 -65.25 13.32
CA ARG A 561 10.95 -66.60 13.49
C ARG A 561 11.70 -66.56 14.82
N LYS A 562 11.24 -67.34 15.82
CA LYS A 562 11.90 -67.37 17.13
C LYS A 562 13.38 -67.64 16.85
N PRO A 563 14.32 -66.79 17.33
CA PRO A 563 15.72 -67.11 17.21
C PRO A 563 15.92 -68.47 17.87
N VAL A 564 16.52 -69.41 17.14
CA VAL A 564 16.90 -70.69 17.72
C VAL A 564 18.18 -70.42 18.48
N ASP A 565 18.14 -70.58 19.80
CA ASP A 565 19.32 -70.39 20.63
C ASP A 565 20.44 -71.31 20.15
N ASN A 566 21.65 -70.75 20.05
CA ASN A 566 22.79 -71.48 19.51
C ASN A 566 23.19 -72.57 20.50
N GLN A 567 22.91 -73.84 20.17
CA GLN A 567 23.09 -75.00 21.05
C GLN A 567 24.49 -75.14 21.66
N ARG A 568 25.50 -74.49 21.08
CA ARG A 568 26.88 -74.42 21.61
C ARG A 568 27.05 -73.52 22.85
N LEU A 569 26.04 -72.73 23.23
CA LEU A 569 26.12 -71.71 24.28
C LEU A 569 25.22 -72.01 25.51
N ASN A 570 24.63 -73.19 25.61
CA ASN A 570 23.68 -73.57 26.66
C ASN A 570 24.20 -73.42 28.12
N ASN A 571 25.53 -73.40 28.33
CA ASN A 571 26.15 -73.23 29.65
C ASN A 571 26.73 -71.82 29.87
N SER A 572 26.40 -70.83 29.03
CA SER A 572 26.86 -69.44 29.19
C SER A 572 25.83 -68.57 29.92
N LEU A 573 26.30 -67.80 30.92
CA LEU A 573 25.45 -66.87 31.66
C LEU A 573 25.34 -65.55 30.91
N VAL A 574 24.15 -65.26 30.35
CA VAL A 574 23.87 -63.97 29.71
C VAL A 574 23.61 -62.92 30.79
N THR A 575 24.63 -62.11 31.09
CA THR A 575 24.56 -61.07 32.13
C THR A 575 23.85 -59.79 31.69
N SER A 576 23.81 -59.51 30.37
CA SER A 576 22.91 -58.51 29.80
C SER A 576 22.59 -58.81 28.34
N THR A 577 21.38 -58.47 27.90
CA THR A 577 20.98 -58.53 26.49
C THR A 577 21.10 -57.16 25.85
N ILE A 578 22.01 -56.99 24.88
CA ILE A 578 22.16 -55.77 24.05
C ILE A 578 21.04 -55.67 22.98
N GLY A 579 19.88 -56.27 23.25
CA GLY A 579 18.71 -56.26 22.40
C GLY A 579 17.52 -55.75 23.20
N SER A 580 16.94 -54.65 22.75
CA SER A 580 15.70 -54.10 23.30
C SER A 580 14.62 -55.18 23.30
N ARG A 581 14.09 -55.54 24.48
CA ARG A 581 12.81 -56.22 24.59
C ARG A 581 11.74 -55.29 24.03
N GLU A 582 11.36 -55.48 22.77
CA GLU A 582 10.03 -55.07 22.33
C GLU A 582 9.03 -55.88 23.16
N ASP A 583 8.46 -55.27 24.19
CA ASP A 583 7.30 -55.86 24.85
C ASP A 583 6.24 -56.17 23.79
N ASN A 584 5.60 -57.34 23.87
CA ASN A 584 4.51 -57.74 22.99
C ASN A 584 3.23 -56.95 23.31
N LEU A 585 3.31 -55.62 23.20
CA LEU A 585 2.20 -54.70 23.35
C LEU A 585 1.27 -54.89 22.15
N THR A 586 -0.01 -55.14 22.44
CA THR A 586 -1.06 -55.33 21.44
C THR A 586 -2.17 -54.31 21.63
N GLY A 587 -2.95 -54.07 20.57
CA GLY A 587 -4.09 -53.15 20.57
C GLY A 587 -3.72 -51.73 21.04
N GLU A 588 -4.54 -51.17 21.92
CA GLU A 588 -4.41 -49.81 22.46
C GLU A 588 -3.01 -49.49 23.02
N LYS A 589 -2.40 -50.43 23.75
CA LYS A 589 -1.08 -50.22 24.39
C LYS A 589 0.05 -50.06 23.35
N TYR A 590 -0.03 -50.77 22.23
CA TYR A 590 0.90 -50.61 21.11
C TYR A 590 0.82 -49.18 20.56
N TRP A 591 -0.40 -48.74 20.24
CA TRP A 591 -0.64 -47.44 19.61
C TRP A 591 -0.24 -46.28 20.52
N LYS A 592 -0.51 -46.41 21.82
CA LYS A 592 -0.07 -45.47 22.86
C LYS A 592 1.47 -45.35 22.93
N ALA A 593 2.18 -46.46 23.11
CA ALA A 593 3.62 -46.44 23.33
C ALA A 593 4.41 -46.11 22.05
N ASN A 594 4.17 -46.86 20.98
CA ASN A 594 5.03 -46.87 19.78
C ASN A 594 4.71 -45.75 18.79
N VAL A 595 3.52 -45.14 18.88
CA VAL A 595 3.09 -44.09 17.93
C VAL A 595 2.75 -42.79 18.66
N TYR A 596 1.79 -42.80 19.59
CA TYR A 596 1.33 -41.57 20.25
C TYR A 596 2.42 -40.91 21.09
N ASN A 597 2.93 -41.61 22.11
CA ASN A 597 3.98 -41.10 22.99
C ASN A 597 5.24 -40.76 22.17
N THR A 598 5.59 -41.58 21.18
CA THR A 598 6.73 -41.31 20.29
C THR A 598 6.58 -39.99 19.52
N ILE A 599 5.38 -39.64 19.04
CA ILE A 599 5.13 -38.35 18.36
C ILE A 599 5.14 -37.18 19.38
N ILE A 600 4.44 -37.33 20.51
CA ILE A 600 4.33 -36.30 21.56
C ILE A 600 5.69 -35.99 22.19
N ASP A 601 6.47 -37.01 22.55
CA ASP A 601 7.78 -36.85 23.18
C ASP A 601 8.79 -36.25 22.19
N ASN A 602 8.75 -36.65 20.91
CA ASN A 602 9.59 -36.01 19.88
C ASN A 602 9.25 -34.53 19.69
N ILE A 603 7.97 -34.16 19.49
CA ILE A 603 7.64 -32.77 19.23
C ILE A 603 7.90 -31.88 20.45
N THR A 604 7.59 -32.37 21.66
CA THR A 604 7.86 -31.66 22.93
C THR A 604 9.36 -31.43 23.12
N ASN A 605 10.20 -32.46 22.90
CA ASN A 605 11.65 -32.32 23.03
C ASN A 605 12.24 -31.41 21.94
N ARG A 606 11.71 -31.44 20.71
CA ARG A 606 12.12 -30.52 19.63
C ARG A 606 11.69 -29.07 19.89
N MET A 607 10.52 -28.83 20.49
CA MET A 607 10.14 -27.51 20.99
C MET A 607 11.13 -27.01 22.05
N LYS A 608 11.33 -27.79 23.12
CA LYS A 608 12.24 -27.42 24.24
C LYS A 608 13.67 -27.15 23.78
N THR A 609 14.20 -27.93 22.84
CA THR A 609 15.57 -27.74 22.32
C THR A 609 15.72 -26.56 21.36
N ARG A 610 14.71 -26.23 20.53
CA ARG A 610 14.78 -25.06 19.61
C ARG A 610 14.38 -23.73 20.25
N PHE A 611 13.63 -23.78 21.35
CA PHE A 611 13.20 -22.66 22.17
C PHE A 611 13.71 -22.81 23.61
N SER A 612 14.99 -23.18 23.78
CA SER A 612 15.61 -23.36 25.10
C SER A 612 15.73 -22.05 25.86
N ASP A 613 15.94 -22.13 27.18
CA ASP A 613 16.04 -20.97 28.06
C ASP A 613 17.19 -20.03 27.68
N GLU A 614 18.33 -20.56 27.23
CA GLU A 614 19.46 -19.75 26.73
C GLU A 614 19.05 -18.96 25.47
N SER A 615 18.25 -19.58 24.60
CA SER A 615 17.72 -18.92 23.39
C SER A 615 16.60 -17.91 23.67
N GLN A 616 16.07 -17.90 24.90
CA GLN A 616 15.03 -16.98 25.37
C GLN A 616 15.54 -15.96 26.41
N LYS A 617 16.81 -16.02 26.83
CA LYS A 617 17.32 -15.27 27.99
C LYS A 617 17.09 -13.75 27.87
N LEU A 618 17.51 -13.17 26.74
CA LEU A 618 17.26 -11.76 26.40
C LEU A 618 15.76 -11.44 26.23
N ALA A 619 14.94 -12.39 25.76
CA ALA A 619 13.49 -12.19 25.67
C ALA A 619 12.86 -12.06 27.06
N LYS A 620 13.21 -12.95 28.00
CA LYS A 620 12.79 -12.85 29.41
C LYS A 620 13.24 -11.54 30.06
N SER A 621 14.47 -11.10 29.77
CA SER A 621 14.98 -9.81 30.25
C SER A 621 14.20 -8.60 29.72
N ILE A 622 13.66 -8.70 28.50
CA ILE A 622 12.76 -7.69 27.90
C ILE A 622 11.36 -7.76 28.52
N ASP A 623 10.90 -8.93 28.94
CA ASP A 623 9.59 -9.10 29.57
C ASP A 623 9.56 -8.51 30.97
N ASN A 624 10.63 -8.76 31.74
CA ASN A 624 10.90 -8.09 33.01
C ASN A 624 10.90 -6.55 32.84
N PHE A 625 11.33 -6.06 31.68
CA PHE A 625 11.41 -4.61 31.41
C PHE A 625 10.02 -4.01 31.21
N PHE A 626 9.13 -4.75 30.53
CA PHE A 626 7.72 -4.35 30.37
C PHE A 626 6.91 -4.39 31.67
N ILE A 627 7.35 -5.13 32.70
CA ILE A 627 6.76 -5.11 34.07
C ILE A 627 7.52 -4.20 35.04
N LEU A 628 8.49 -3.40 34.55
CA LEU A 628 9.32 -2.47 35.31
C LEU A 628 10.21 -3.12 36.39
N ASP A 629 10.57 -4.40 36.24
CA ASP A 629 11.58 -5.08 37.05
C ASP A 629 12.99 -4.77 36.51
N PHE A 630 13.67 -3.80 37.14
CA PHE A 630 15.02 -3.40 36.74
C PHE A 630 16.05 -4.53 36.87
N ASP A 631 16.01 -5.27 37.98
CA ASP A 631 17.05 -6.26 38.29
C ASP A 631 16.88 -7.52 37.42
N GLY A 632 15.63 -7.90 37.11
CA GLY A 632 15.32 -8.91 36.10
C GLY A 632 15.61 -8.47 34.65
N SER A 633 15.88 -7.19 34.40
CA SER A 633 16.12 -6.61 33.07
C SER A 633 17.57 -6.28 32.74
N LEU A 634 18.51 -6.54 33.63
CA LEU A 634 19.91 -6.14 33.49
C LEU A 634 20.53 -6.57 32.15
N GLU A 635 20.29 -7.80 31.67
CA GLU A 635 20.88 -8.27 30.40
C GLU A 635 20.42 -7.46 29.17
N PHE A 636 19.16 -7.03 29.13
CA PHE A 636 18.63 -6.13 28.11
C PHE A 636 19.16 -4.71 28.28
N ILE A 637 19.14 -4.19 29.51
CA ILE A 637 19.56 -2.82 29.83
C ILE A 637 21.05 -2.64 29.53
N GLU A 638 21.92 -3.49 30.07
CA GLU A 638 23.37 -3.44 29.87
C GLU A 638 23.73 -3.50 28.38
N TYR A 639 23.14 -4.45 27.63
CA TYR A 639 23.43 -4.64 26.20
C TYR A 639 23.18 -3.37 25.36
N TYR A 640 22.07 -2.67 25.58
CA TYR A 640 21.72 -1.48 24.80
C TYR A 640 22.21 -0.16 25.42
N SER A 641 22.47 -0.12 26.72
CA SER A 641 22.78 1.12 27.46
C SER A 641 24.00 1.86 26.93
N HIS A 642 25.12 1.14 26.75
CA HIS A 642 26.39 1.72 26.32
C HIS A 642 26.27 2.39 24.94
N ASN A 643 25.70 1.68 23.97
CA ASN A 643 25.59 2.15 22.59
C ASN A 643 24.50 3.22 22.39
N LEU A 644 23.47 3.25 23.24
CA LEU A 644 22.41 4.27 23.21
C LEU A 644 22.61 5.41 24.21
N LYS A 645 23.76 5.44 24.91
CA LYS A 645 24.14 6.49 25.90
C LYS A 645 23.14 6.65 27.06
N ILE A 646 22.58 5.54 27.53
CA ILE A 646 21.55 5.50 28.56
C ILE A 646 22.20 5.54 29.95
N LYS A 647 21.67 6.38 30.83
CA LYS A 647 22.17 6.48 32.21
C LYS A 647 21.41 5.48 33.09
N MET A 648 22.07 4.41 33.52
CA MET A 648 21.44 3.31 34.29
C MET A 648 20.79 3.78 35.59
N ASP A 649 21.43 4.67 36.35
CA ASP A 649 20.87 5.19 37.61
C ASP A 649 19.59 6.00 37.39
N VAL A 650 19.57 6.80 36.31
CA VAL A 650 18.40 7.59 35.91
C VAL A 650 17.28 6.67 35.42
N LEU A 651 17.60 5.67 34.59
CA LEU A 651 16.65 4.65 34.15
C LEU A 651 16.02 3.92 35.34
N LYS A 652 16.80 3.52 36.36
CA LYS A 652 16.29 2.87 37.56
C LYS A 652 15.30 3.78 38.30
N ALA A 653 15.62 5.06 38.44
CA ALA A 653 14.72 6.05 39.02
C ALA A 653 13.44 6.26 38.18
N GLU A 654 13.55 6.41 36.85
CA GLU A 654 12.41 6.54 35.93
C GLU A 654 11.47 5.32 36.05
N MET A 655 12.00 4.10 36.02
CA MET A 655 11.22 2.86 36.18
C MET A 655 10.50 2.80 37.54
N MET A 656 11.18 3.16 38.64
CA MET A 656 10.58 3.18 39.97
C MET A 656 9.46 4.22 40.11
N ILE A 657 9.64 5.43 39.56
CA ILE A 657 8.63 6.50 39.57
C ILE A 657 7.39 6.05 38.78
N VAL A 658 7.57 5.54 37.56
CA VAL A 658 6.45 5.10 36.71
C VAL A 658 5.73 3.90 37.32
N ASN A 659 6.44 2.93 37.91
CA ASN A 659 5.83 1.77 38.57
C ASN A 659 4.97 2.21 39.77
N ASN A 660 5.50 3.09 40.63
CA ASN A 660 4.75 3.62 41.77
C ASN A 660 3.52 4.42 41.33
N TYR A 661 3.65 5.24 40.29
CA TYR A 661 2.54 5.99 39.71
C TYR A 661 1.45 5.05 39.18
N LEU A 662 1.81 4.08 38.32
CA LEU A 662 0.87 3.12 37.74
C LEU A 662 0.15 2.30 38.83
N ASN A 663 0.89 1.77 39.81
CA ASN A 663 0.29 1.00 40.92
C ASN A 663 -0.62 1.85 41.83
N SER A 664 -0.41 3.17 41.90
CA SER A 664 -1.30 4.08 42.65
C SER A 664 -2.62 4.40 41.93
N GLN A 665 -2.61 4.38 40.59
CA GLN A 665 -3.77 4.77 39.76
C GLN A 665 -4.56 3.55 39.24
N ILE A 666 -3.87 2.47 38.86
CA ILE A 666 -4.43 1.35 38.11
C ILE A 666 -4.03 0.03 38.77
N LYS A 667 -5.02 -0.70 39.30
CA LYS A 667 -4.82 -2.04 39.83
C LYS A 667 -4.60 -3.03 38.67
N ASN A 668 -3.46 -3.72 38.68
CA ASN A 668 -3.03 -4.65 37.62
C ASN A 668 -2.98 -3.99 36.24
N TRP A 669 -2.19 -2.91 36.12
CA TRP A 669 -1.94 -2.20 34.87
C TRP A 669 -1.38 -3.11 33.76
N THR A 670 -1.59 -2.71 32.52
CA THR A 670 -1.17 -3.43 31.30
C THR A 670 -0.03 -2.71 30.60
N ILE A 671 0.66 -3.41 29.69
CA ILE A 671 1.69 -2.80 28.83
C ILE A 671 1.15 -1.55 28.10
N GLN A 672 -0.14 -1.51 27.76
CA GLN A 672 -0.73 -0.37 27.07
C GLN A 672 -0.91 0.86 27.98
N ASP A 673 -1.10 0.65 29.29
CA ASP A 673 -1.13 1.72 30.30
C ASP A 673 0.28 2.27 30.60
N LEU A 674 1.30 1.39 30.55
CA LEU A 674 2.70 1.82 30.59
C LEU A 674 3.06 2.71 29.40
N LEU A 675 2.70 2.28 28.18
CA LEU A 675 2.99 3.03 26.95
C LEU A 675 2.19 4.34 26.82
N SER A 676 1.04 4.49 27.48
CA SER A 676 0.33 5.77 27.54
C SER A 676 0.86 6.71 28.61
N THR A 677 1.53 6.19 29.65
CA THR A 677 2.09 6.97 30.77
C THR A 677 3.49 7.52 30.47
N VAL A 678 4.31 6.78 29.72
CA VAL A 678 5.72 7.15 29.47
C VAL A 678 5.84 8.14 28.32
N THR A 679 6.33 9.35 28.59
CA THR A 679 6.66 10.36 27.56
C THR A 679 8.16 10.59 27.44
N LEU A 680 8.61 11.00 26.24
CA LEU A 680 10.02 11.31 25.96
C LEU A 680 10.56 12.47 26.82
N GLU A 681 9.70 13.41 27.20
CA GLU A 681 10.06 14.61 27.97
C GLU A 681 10.30 14.30 29.46
N LEU A 682 9.50 13.41 30.05
CA LEU A 682 9.58 13.07 31.48
C LEU A 682 10.51 11.89 31.76
N TYR A 683 10.53 10.89 30.88
CA TYR A 683 11.23 9.62 31.10
C TYR A 683 12.06 9.22 29.87
N PRO A 684 13.09 10.02 29.50
CA PRO A 684 13.81 9.86 28.24
C PRO A 684 14.58 8.54 28.12
N ASN A 685 15.05 7.94 29.21
CA ASN A 685 15.80 6.68 29.17
C ASN A 685 14.84 5.49 28.97
N LEU A 686 13.76 5.46 29.75
CA LEU A 686 12.71 4.44 29.71
C LEU A 686 11.96 4.47 28.37
N HIS A 687 11.55 5.66 27.90
CA HIS A 687 10.94 5.84 26.58
C HIS A 687 11.83 5.27 25.46
N ASN A 688 13.13 5.56 25.52
CA ASN A 688 14.08 5.10 24.51
C ASN A 688 14.22 3.57 24.47
N LEU A 689 14.29 2.90 25.62
CA LEU A 689 14.37 1.43 25.70
C LEU A 689 13.04 0.74 25.38
N LEU A 690 11.89 1.31 25.74
CA LEU A 690 10.59 0.78 25.34
C LEU A 690 10.47 0.74 23.81
N GLN A 691 10.92 1.78 23.11
CA GLN A 691 10.99 1.77 21.65
C GLN A 691 11.96 0.70 21.10
N VAL A 692 13.08 0.42 21.78
CA VAL A 692 13.99 -0.68 21.39
C VAL A 692 13.28 -2.02 21.55
N ALA A 693 12.71 -2.29 22.73
CA ALA A 693 12.01 -3.53 23.05
C ALA A 693 10.87 -3.83 22.07
N LEU A 694 10.08 -2.82 21.69
CA LEU A 694 9.00 -2.93 20.71
C LEU A 694 9.51 -3.10 19.26
N SER A 695 10.64 -2.48 18.92
CA SER A 695 11.26 -2.57 17.59
C SER A 695 11.89 -3.94 17.28
N ILE A 696 12.16 -4.77 18.29
CA ILE A 696 12.74 -6.11 18.09
C ILE A 696 11.72 -7.05 17.40
N PRO A 697 12.02 -7.67 16.24
CA PRO A 697 11.06 -8.51 15.52
C PRO A 697 11.08 -9.98 15.99
N VAL A 698 9.92 -10.51 16.35
CA VAL A 698 9.70 -11.93 16.71
C VAL A 698 9.85 -12.89 15.52
N SER A 699 9.46 -12.45 14.32
CA SER A 699 9.50 -13.25 13.09
C SER A 699 9.71 -12.39 11.85
N SER A 700 10.33 -12.95 10.80
CA SER A 700 10.46 -12.34 9.47
C SER A 700 9.14 -12.39 8.65
N ALA A 701 7.98 -12.51 9.32
CA ALA A 701 6.68 -12.76 8.68
C ALA A 701 6.26 -11.69 7.65
N SER A 702 6.72 -10.44 7.79
CA SER A 702 6.48 -9.40 6.78
C SER A 702 7.27 -9.64 5.48
N CYS A 703 8.51 -10.14 5.56
CA CYS A 703 9.26 -10.60 4.39
C CYS A 703 8.52 -11.79 3.73
N GLU A 704 8.10 -12.79 4.51
CA GLU A 704 7.32 -13.93 4.02
C GLU A 704 5.99 -13.53 3.33
N ARG A 705 5.32 -12.49 3.83
CA ARG A 705 4.10 -11.91 3.24
C ARG A 705 4.40 -11.20 1.92
N SER A 706 5.52 -10.48 1.82
CA SER A 706 5.93 -9.80 0.59
C SER A 706 6.04 -10.77 -0.60
N PHE A 707 6.50 -12.02 -0.39
CA PHE A 707 6.58 -13.01 -1.47
C PHE A 707 5.22 -13.42 -2.06
N SER A 708 4.12 -13.20 -1.33
CA SER A 708 2.77 -13.36 -1.87
C SER A 708 2.39 -12.22 -2.82
N ALA A 709 2.85 -11.00 -2.55
CA ALA A 709 2.77 -9.87 -3.49
C ALA A 709 3.69 -10.10 -4.70
N MET A 710 4.93 -10.54 -4.50
CA MET A 710 5.88 -10.89 -5.58
C MET A 710 5.25 -11.81 -6.63
N ARG A 711 4.67 -12.94 -6.22
CA ARG A 711 4.00 -13.88 -7.14
C ARG A 711 2.77 -13.30 -7.85
N ARG A 712 2.09 -12.31 -7.26
CA ARG A 712 0.96 -11.59 -7.88
C ARG A 712 1.41 -10.52 -8.86
N ILE A 713 2.58 -9.91 -8.69
CA ILE A 713 3.11 -8.84 -9.54
C ILE A 713 3.97 -9.39 -10.69
N LYS A 714 4.90 -10.30 -10.40
CA LYS A 714 5.78 -10.97 -11.37
C LYS A 714 5.33 -12.42 -11.55
N ASN A 715 4.20 -12.59 -12.24
CA ASN A 715 3.65 -13.91 -12.60
C ASN A 715 4.26 -14.44 -13.91
N TRP A 716 3.88 -15.65 -14.34
CA TRP A 716 4.46 -16.31 -15.51
C TRP A 716 4.25 -15.55 -16.85
N LEU A 717 3.30 -14.62 -16.91
CA LEU A 717 3.06 -13.74 -18.07
C LEU A 717 3.90 -12.45 -18.03
N ARG A 718 4.57 -12.16 -16.91
CA ARG A 718 5.31 -10.92 -16.63
C ARG A 718 6.77 -11.17 -16.24
N THR A 719 7.34 -12.29 -16.69
CA THR A 719 8.72 -12.70 -16.35
C THR A 719 9.79 -11.74 -16.86
N SER A 720 9.56 -11.04 -17.97
CA SER A 720 10.46 -10.02 -18.55
C SER A 720 10.46 -8.67 -17.81
N MET A 721 9.81 -8.56 -16.65
CA MET A 721 9.78 -7.32 -15.88
C MET A 721 11.15 -7.03 -15.22
N ILE A 722 11.74 -5.90 -15.63
CA ILE A 722 13.00 -5.36 -15.11
C ILE A 722 12.88 -5.05 -13.61
N GLN A 723 13.95 -5.30 -12.86
CA GLN A 723 14.01 -5.20 -11.40
C GLN A 723 13.47 -3.86 -10.84
N ASN A 724 13.84 -2.72 -11.44
CA ASN A 724 13.40 -1.41 -10.94
C ASN A 724 11.86 -1.25 -11.02
N ARG A 725 11.25 -1.57 -12.16
CA ARG A 725 9.77 -1.56 -12.30
C ARG A 725 9.10 -2.58 -11.38
N PHE A 726 9.71 -3.76 -11.20
CA PHE A 726 9.21 -4.79 -10.28
C PHE A 726 9.21 -4.30 -8.83
N SER A 727 10.31 -3.70 -8.36
CA SER A 727 10.43 -3.12 -7.03
C SER A 727 9.42 -1.98 -6.81
N ASN A 728 9.30 -1.04 -7.75
CA ASN A 728 8.40 0.10 -7.61
C ASN A 728 6.92 -0.34 -7.53
N LEU A 729 6.51 -1.33 -8.35
CA LEU A 729 5.19 -1.96 -8.23
C LEU A 729 5.01 -2.72 -6.92
N ALA A 730 6.06 -3.38 -6.40
CA ALA A 730 6.01 -4.09 -5.13
C ALA A 730 5.81 -3.14 -3.94
N ILE A 731 6.55 -2.03 -3.88
CA ILE A 731 6.40 -0.99 -2.85
C ILE A 731 4.96 -0.47 -2.83
N ILE A 732 4.43 -0.06 -4.00
CA ILE A 732 3.09 0.53 -4.13
C ILE A 732 1.97 -0.47 -3.78
N HIS A 733 2.16 -1.76 -4.09
CA HIS A 733 1.17 -2.79 -3.80
C HIS A 733 1.22 -3.29 -2.35
N ILE A 734 2.40 -3.36 -1.73
CA ILE A 734 2.57 -3.86 -0.36
C ILE A 734 2.22 -2.76 0.65
N GLU A 735 2.73 -1.54 0.45
CA GLU A 735 2.47 -0.37 1.30
C GLU A 735 1.26 0.45 0.80
N ASN A 736 0.27 -0.23 0.20
CA ASN A 736 -0.92 0.37 -0.42
C ASN A 736 -1.68 1.32 0.52
N GLU A 737 -1.83 0.98 1.81
CA GLU A 737 -2.47 1.87 2.79
C GLU A 737 -1.64 3.14 3.06
N LEU A 738 -0.31 3.04 3.10
CA LEU A 738 0.56 4.21 3.25
C LEU A 738 0.50 5.12 2.02
N VAL A 739 0.54 4.53 0.82
CA VAL A 739 0.34 5.26 -0.45
C VAL A 739 -1.02 5.97 -0.47
N LYS A 740 -2.09 5.30 -0.01
CA LYS A 740 -3.45 5.85 0.00
C LYS A 740 -3.63 7.00 1.01
N THR A 741 -2.95 6.96 2.14
CA THR A 741 -3.12 7.93 3.24
C THR A 741 -2.13 9.09 3.18
N SER A 742 -0.94 8.88 2.62
CA SER A 742 0.20 9.79 2.77
C SER A 742 0.70 10.40 1.46
N ILE A 743 0.14 10.01 0.29
CA ILE A 743 0.59 10.48 -1.02
C ILE A 743 -0.61 10.94 -1.85
N GLU A 744 -0.65 12.22 -2.16
CA GLU A 744 -1.69 12.81 -3.01
C GLU A 744 -1.26 12.84 -4.48
N SER A 745 -2.20 12.63 -5.40
CA SER A 745 -1.97 12.73 -6.85
C SER A 745 -1.45 14.11 -7.28
N LYS A 746 -1.77 15.17 -6.52
CA LYS A 746 -1.23 16.52 -6.71
C LYS A 746 0.27 16.60 -6.37
N GLN A 747 0.71 16.00 -5.26
CA GLN A 747 2.13 15.95 -4.89
C GLN A 747 2.94 15.16 -5.93
N ILE A 748 2.38 14.04 -6.43
CA ILE A 748 2.98 13.25 -7.52
C ILE A 748 3.08 14.09 -8.79
N LEU A 749 2.05 14.88 -9.14
CA LEU A 749 2.08 15.80 -10.27
C LEU A 749 3.17 16.88 -10.12
N GLU A 750 3.35 17.44 -8.93
CA GLU A 750 4.39 18.44 -8.64
C GLU A 750 5.81 17.86 -8.70
N GLU A 751 6.06 16.66 -8.16
CA GLU A 751 7.35 15.97 -8.36
C GLU A 751 7.55 15.55 -9.82
N PHE A 752 6.50 15.10 -10.51
CA PHE A 752 6.54 14.78 -11.93
C PHE A 752 7.00 15.99 -12.74
N VAL A 753 6.33 17.15 -12.62
CA VAL A 753 6.70 18.38 -13.36
C VAL A 753 8.19 18.73 -13.26
N LYS A 754 8.80 18.55 -12.09
CA LYS A 754 10.23 18.87 -11.85
C LYS A 754 11.20 17.94 -12.60
N CYS A 755 10.82 16.70 -12.92
CA CYS A 755 11.73 15.65 -13.37
C CYS A 755 12.07 15.64 -14.87
N GLY A 756 11.56 16.57 -15.70
CA GLY A 756 11.74 16.43 -17.16
C GLY A 756 11.56 17.69 -17.99
N SER A 757 12.36 17.78 -19.05
CA SER A 757 12.56 18.98 -19.88
C SER A 757 11.61 19.12 -21.08
N ARG A 758 10.72 18.16 -21.31
CA ARG A 758 9.72 18.18 -22.39
C ARG A 758 8.37 17.72 -21.86
N ARG A 759 7.59 18.68 -21.36
CA ARG A 759 6.25 18.48 -20.81
C ARG A 759 5.28 19.43 -21.50
N ILE A 760 3.98 19.09 -21.50
CA ILE A 760 2.91 20.05 -21.76
C ILE A 760 2.97 21.16 -20.70
N GLN A 761 2.39 22.32 -20.99
CA GLN A 761 2.34 23.45 -20.05
C GLN A 761 1.58 23.01 -18.78
N LEU A 762 2.32 22.73 -17.71
CA LEU A 762 1.81 22.28 -16.39
C LEU A 762 2.07 23.30 -15.28
N THR A 763 2.78 24.39 -15.60
CA THR A 763 3.13 25.52 -14.73
C THR A 763 2.92 26.82 -15.49
N LEU A 764 2.60 27.87 -14.73
CA LEU A 764 2.45 29.24 -15.21
C LEU A 764 3.82 29.86 -15.54
#